data_AF-A0A958NUH9-F1
#
_entry.id   AF-A0A958NUH9-F1
#
_cell.length_a   1.000
_cell.length_b   1.000
_cell.length_c   1.000
_cell.angle_alpha   90.00
_cell.angle_beta   90.00
_cell.angle_gamma   90.00
#
_symmetry.space_group_name_H-M   'P 1'
#
loop_
_entity.id
_entity.type
_entity.pdbx_description
1 polymer ?
#
loop_
_entity_poly.entity_id
_entity_poly.type
_entity_poly.pdbx_seq_one_letter_code
_entity_poly.pdbx_strand_id
1 'polypeptide(L)'
;MPKNLFPKYLSKGRKFLICALLFGATAMAAYSPDTRRGNPGEYDPGPEKGSNFANLFGSTPNYRAIADHVLGGRQEKFRWQFGPMWYRGRLGKNEVKAFVVGQEGAQDENVSNRAFTGSTGTKTQKFLNHLGLTDQYLILNTFVYTINGQLDHENAKFKWLEQGAESGKESPIVEYRHQLFDEMVRQNAGSLQLVMGVGSGGKASVATWINARGGSCSPSNNLEKCDTRRVNAYFKRQGINLKHELLAVGVPHPGGASPNNGGLEALKSIVRGFTDAAKRVAKKIESDKAYASEWFEGISESKTAVLRRLKSEYKYGNAPIPFKDFAFGTNWRMGDQGTTSNRRGSDSIQVFSDKGYYNNTGHDVRYDRVTDNLNGMLSIGGEVRVPGMLDFDLAYEMPRFEKKAPDHVNLYDNGPCGGTKSSCALSLALQDWPDFESLSVKPLNHESFGHGPIYRGRFAKARLIVLADQQSQDDFFSARALTGEAGQHLQKWLEVVGVDENYVILRTLPVDTLGMDTQDAKQLALEKTVVSARNKIFSAAKKAGASMKVVTLGPVAEEVAKSIEGIDVVAHLDAPSSKSAADWDAAAKLAAKAIGTRTSGKYDGKKLLAIARLDLPAHTRWWMGSTGTRAVRGSGGREVNGNYYKVFAPKWVTRLNPVALTRGQEAEIDDRMAAADLKGRAAGDAKPTEFIHKDYNYDDVRSDGFKRNARTEDDWEYVVDPETRKLLNEGGISEGDVDALILRGRADAGQILQAVDKTTGKPVEGEVIESDGGEQGEPDVIEP
;
A
#
# COMPACT_ATOMS: atom_id res chain seq x y z
N MET A 1 -6.11 40.24 59.86
CA MET A 1 -5.27 39.88 61.03
C MET A 1 -6.17 39.75 62.24
N PRO A 2 -5.88 38.89 63.25
CA PRO A 2 -4.58 38.30 63.63
C PRO A 2 -4.46 36.79 63.32
N LYS A 3 -3.29 36.28 62.88
CA LYS A 3 -2.07 35.83 63.64
C LYS A 3 -2.29 34.46 64.32
N ASN A 4 -1.77 33.37 63.72
CA ASN A 4 -0.43 32.77 63.90
C ASN A 4 -0.25 32.01 65.22
N LEU A 5 0.08 30.71 65.16
CA LEU A 5 1.34 30.11 65.64
C LEU A 5 1.27 28.57 65.79
N PHE A 6 2.21 27.90 65.10
CA PHE A 6 2.78 26.56 65.32
C PHE A 6 3.40 26.40 66.76
N PRO A 7 3.99 25.26 67.24
CA PRO A 7 4.45 24.03 66.55
C PRO A 7 4.38 22.64 67.30
N LYS A 8 4.68 21.57 66.52
CA LYS A 8 5.62 20.43 66.77
C LYS A 8 5.37 19.25 67.77
N TYR A 9 5.59 18.05 67.19
CA TYR A 9 6.31 16.83 67.64
C TYR A 9 5.64 15.71 68.47
N LEU A 10 5.31 14.62 67.75
CA LEU A 10 5.63 13.20 67.94
C LEU A 10 5.67 12.56 69.35
N SER A 11 4.80 11.54 69.55
CA SER A 11 5.18 10.31 70.26
C SER A 11 4.45 9.06 69.76
N LYS A 12 5.24 8.18 69.11
CA LYS A 12 5.25 6.71 69.16
C LYS A 12 3.93 5.92 69.35
N GLY A 13 3.67 5.06 68.36
CA GLY A 13 3.46 3.64 68.64
C GLY A 13 2.14 3.03 68.14
N ARG A 14 2.18 2.41 66.96
CA ARG A 14 1.47 1.15 66.68
C ARG A 14 1.99 0.53 65.39
N LYS A 15 2.61 -0.64 65.53
CA LYS A 15 2.98 -1.54 64.43
C LYS A 15 1.69 -2.06 63.80
N PHE A 16 1.39 -1.67 62.57
CA PHE A 16 0.47 -2.39 61.70
C PHE A 16 1.28 -3.09 60.62
N LEU A 17 1.18 -4.42 60.63
CA LEU A 17 1.69 -5.32 59.62
C LEU A 17 0.87 -5.09 58.34
N ILE A 18 1.43 -4.37 57.36
CA ILE A 18 0.88 -4.29 56.01
C ILE A 18 1.58 -5.35 55.18
N CYS A 19 0.91 -6.47 54.95
CA CYS A 19 1.23 -7.36 53.83
C CYS A 19 0.91 -6.61 52.54
N ALA A 20 1.90 -5.90 52.00
CA ALA A 20 1.86 -5.40 50.64
C ALA A 20 2.05 -6.59 49.70
N LEU A 21 0.95 -7.10 49.15
CA LEU A 21 0.97 -7.89 47.93
C LEU A 21 1.52 -6.99 46.81
N LEU A 22 2.83 -7.07 46.58
CA LEU A 22 3.48 -6.63 45.36
C LEU A 22 3.07 -7.56 44.23
N PHE A 23 1.84 -7.41 43.72
CA PHE A 23 1.55 -7.82 42.35
C PHE A 23 2.20 -6.78 41.45
N GLY A 24 3.45 -7.04 41.08
CA GLY A 24 4.09 -6.38 39.95
C GLY A 24 3.29 -6.71 38.69
N ALA A 25 2.30 -5.88 38.36
CA ALA A 25 1.74 -5.84 37.03
C ALA A 25 2.82 -5.24 36.13
N THR A 26 3.73 -6.08 35.62
CA THR A 26 4.44 -5.78 34.38
C THR A 26 3.37 -5.67 33.31
N ALA A 27 2.87 -4.46 33.08
CA ALA A 27 2.15 -4.14 31.87
C ALA A 27 3.12 -4.37 30.72
N MET A 28 3.04 -5.56 30.11
CA MET A 28 3.64 -5.82 28.81
C MET A 28 3.12 -4.72 27.90
N ALA A 29 4.02 -3.91 27.34
CA ALA A 29 3.63 -2.84 26.44
C ALA A 29 3.02 -3.49 25.20
N ALA A 30 1.70 -3.38 25.09
CA ALA A 30 0.96 -3.87 23.95
C ALA A 30 1.46 -3.21 22.65
N TYR A 31 1.45 -3.94 21.54
CA TYR A 31 1.71 -3.33 20.23
C TYR A 31 0.59 -2.34 19.89
N SER A 32 0.86 -1.07 20.19
CA SER A 32 0.03 0.05 19.72
C SER A 32 0.58 0.49 18.37
N PRO A 33 -0.27 0.70 17.35
CA PRO A 33 0.18 1.34 16.14
C PRO A 33 0.80 2.69 16.49
N ASP A 34 1.77 3.12 15.67
CA ASP A 34 2.39 4.42 15.84
C ASP A 34 1.31 5.50 15.85
N THR A 35 1.13 6.17 16.99
CA THR A 35 0.08 7.17 17.21
C THR A 35 0.12 8.32 16.20
N ARG A 36 1.26 8.54 15.53
CA ARG A 36 1.41 9.53 14.45
C ARG A 36 0.59 9.17 13.20
N ARG A 37 0.10 7.93 13.09
CA ARG A 37 -0.73 7.45 11.97
C ARG A 37 -2.21 7.78 12.11
N GLY A 38 -2.64 8.26 13.28
CA GLY A 38 -4.06 8.42 13.60
C GLY A 38 -4.70 7.12 14.09
N ASN A 39 -6.02 7.07 14.08
CA ASN A 39 -6.76 5.90 14.55
C ASN A 39 -6.89 4.87 13.41
N PRO A 40 -6.65 3.56 13.62
CA PRO A 40 -6.79 2.54 12.58
C PRO A 40 -8.19 2.44 11.96
N GLY A 41 -9.22 2.96 12.64
CA GLY A 41 -10.57 3.08 12.13
C GLY A 41 -10.76 4.27 11.17
N GLU A 42 -9.75 5.10 10.98
CA GLU A 42 -9.67 6.09 9.90
C GLU A 42 -9.12 5.45 8.63
N TYR A 43 -9.68 5.81 7.47
CA TYR A 43 -9.30 5.22 6.19
C TYR A 43 -9.64 6.16 5.03
N ASP A 44 -9.11 5.84 3.86
CA ASP A 44 -9.44 6.44 2.57
C ASP A 44 -10.57 5.65 1.90
N PRO A 45 -11.77 6.23 1.72
CA PRO A 45 -12.90 5.58 1.05
C PRO A 45 -12.73 5.43 -0.46
N GLY A 46 -11.67 5.99 -1.07
CA GLY A 46 -11.60 6.10 -2.52
C GLY A 46 -12.19 7.41 -3.03
N PRO A 47 -12.21 7.62 -4.36
CA PRO A 47 -12.91 8.77 -4.93
C PRO A 47 -14.42 8.70 -4.63
N GLU A 48 -15.05 9.86 -4.50
CA GLU A 48 -16.51 9.91 -4.42
C GLU A 48 -17.12 9.33 -5.70
N LYS A 49 -18.14 8.49 -5.56
CA LYS A 49 -18.80 7.86 -6.72
C LYS A 49 -19.41 8.94 -7.62
N GLY A 50 -19.15 8.85 -8.92
CA GLY A 50 -19.59 9.82 -9.91
C GLY A 50 -18.75 11.12 -9.95
N SER A 51 -17.72 11.24 -9.12
CA SER A 51 -16.79 12.38 -9.19
C SER A 51 -15.94 12.35 -10.46
N ASN A 52 -15.43 13.52 -10.85
CA ASN A 52 -14.47 13.61 -11.94
C ASN A 52 -13.19 12.81 -11.66
N PHE A 53 -12.75 12.70 -10.40
CA PHE A 53 -11.63 11.84 -10.05
C PHE A 53 -11.90 10.37 -10.36
N ALA A 54 -13.08 9.85 -9.98
CA ALA A 54 -13.47 8.48 -10.34
C ALA A 54 -13.43 8.28 -11.87
N ASN A 55 -14.05 9.20 -12.62
CA ASN A 55 -14.09 9.14 -14.08
C ASN A 55 -12.68 9.21 -14.70
N LEU A 56 -11.81 10.10 -14.21
CA LEU A 56 -10.44 10.23 -14.71
C LEU A 56 -9.63 8.98 -14.40
N PHE A 57 -9.69 8.44 -13.19
CA PHE A 57 -8.97 7.19 -12.86
C PHE A 57 -9.41 6.03 -13.76
N GLY A 58 -10.72 5.89 -14.00
CA GLY A 58 -11.26 4.92 -14.96
C GLY A 58 -10.94 5.21 -16.43
N SER A 59 -10.51 6.44 -16.76
CA SER A 59 -10.15 6.87 -18.13
C SER A 59 -8.65 6.76 -18.39
N THR A 60 -7.90 6.03 -17.56
CA THR A 60 -6.45 5.84 -17.73
C THR A 60 -6.15 5.35 -19.15
N PRO A 61 -5.28 6.03 -19.92
CA PRO A 61 -4.96 5.58 -21.27
C PRO A 61 -4.26 4.22 -21.21
N ASN A 62 -4.27 3.45 -22.31
CA ASN A 62 -3.61 2.14 -22.32
C ASN A 62 -2.08 2.32 -22.40
N TYR A 63 -1.44 2.58 -21.26
CA TYR A 63 -0.01 2.86 -21.15
C TYR A 63 0.85 1.79 -21.83
N ARG A 64 0.43 0.52 -21.71
CA ARG A 64 1.14 -0.62 -22.30
C ARG A 64 1.13 -0.55 -23.82
N ALA A 65 -0.05 -0.45 -24.44
CA ALA A 65 -0.16 -0.38 -25.90
C ALA A 65 0.43 0.91 -26.48
N ILE A 66 0.32 2.04 -25.76
CA ILE A 66 0.96 3.31 -26.16
C ILE A 66 2.48 3.18 -26.14
N ALA A 67 3.07 2.61 -25.07
CA ALA A 67 4.51 2.41 -25.01
C ALA A 67 5.00 1.42 -26.06
N ASP A 68 4.26 0.34 -26.29
CA ASP A 68 4.56 -0.65 -27.33
C ASP A 68 4.66 0.01 -28.71
N HIS A 69 3.62 0.77 -29.09
CA HIS A 69 3.57 1.53 -30.34
C HIS A 69 4.71 2.55 -30.47
N VAL A 70 4.95 3.35 -29.42
CA VAL A 70 5.90 4.48 -29.45
C VAL A 70 7.36 3.99 -29.39
N LEU A 71 7.65 2.97 -28.59
CA LEU A 71 9.01 2.47 -28.33
C LEU A 71 9.38 1.27 -29.23
N GLY A 72 8.44 0.76 -30.02
CA GLY A 72 8.66 -0.32 -30.99
C GLY A 72 8.61 -1.73 -30.41
N GLY A 73 7.91 -1.91 -29.28
CA GLY A 73 7.50 -3.20 -28.71
C GLY A 73 8.58 -4.22 -28.33
N ARG A 74 9.86 -3.83 -28.30
CA ARG A 74 10.96 -4.76 -27.96
C ARG A 74 11.00 -5.13 -26.49
N GLN A 75 10.51 -4.27 -25.60
CA GLN A 75 10.50 -4.48 -24.16
C GLN A 75 9.29 -3.81 -23.51
N GLU A 76 8.67 -4.51 -22.56
CA GLU A 76 7.60 -3.96 -21.72
C GLU A 76 8.17 -2.81 -20.87
N LYS A 77 7.77 -1.56 -21.14
CA LYS A 77 8.30 -0.42 -20.37
C LYS A 77 7.60 -0.23 -19.03
N PHE A 78 6.38 -0.73 -18.88
CA PHE A 78 5.57 -0.59 -17.67
C PHE A 78 5.31 -1.96 -17.02
N ARG A 79 5.35 -2.03 -15.69
CA ARG A 79 4.97 -3.20 -14.89
C ARG A 79 3.47 -3.12 -14.61
N TRP A 80 2.69 -3.71 -15.51
CA TRP A 80 1.23 -3.56 -15.54
C TRP A 80 0.49 -4.62 -14.72
N GLN A 81 1.12 -5.74 -14.35
CA GLN A 81 0.46 -6.90 -13.73
C GLN A 81 -0.29 -6.56 -12.43
N PHE A 82 0.24 -5.59 -11.68
CA PHE A 82 -0.32 -5.10 -10.42
C PHE A 82 -1.08 -3.76 -10.57
N GLY A 83 -1.35 -3.36 -11.80
CA GLY A 83 -2.16 -2.20 -12.12
C GLY A 83 -1.49 -0.86 -11.79
N PRO A 84 -2.24 0.23 -12.02
CA PRO A 84 -1.82 1.59 -11.73
C PRO A 84 -2.08 2.01 -10.27
N MET A 85 -1.37 3.05 -9.82
CA MET A 85 -1.45 3.64 -8.50
C MET A 85 -1.64 5.15 -8.66
N TRP A 86 -2.90 5.56 -8.69
CA TRP A 86 -3.28 6.91 -9.07
C TRP A 86 -2.88 7.97 -8.04
N TYR A 87 -3.23 7.77 -6.77
CA TYR A 87 -3.09 8.82 -5.76
C TYR A 87 -2.81 8.31 -4.34
N ARG A 88 -2.46 9.26 -3.44
CA ARG A 88 -2.51 9.12 -1.97
C ARG A 88 -2.89 10.45 -1.34
N GLY A 89 -3.74 10.44 -0.32
CA GLY A 89 -4.17 11.65 0.39
C GLY A 89 -5.62 12.02 0.09
N ARG A 90 -5.93 13.32 0.02
CA ARG A 90 -7.31 13.82 -0.02
C ARG A 90 -7.82 14.09 -1.44
N LEU A 91 -9.05 13.65 -1.71
CA LEU A 91 -9.80 13.93 -2.94
C LEU A 91 -11.03 14.82 -2.71
N GLY A 92 -11.36 15.12 -1.45
CA GLY A 92 -12.50 15.97 -1.12
C GLY A 92 -12.25 17.44 -1.43
N LYS A 93 -13.31 18.22 -1.34
CA LYS A 93 -13.31 19.64 -1.73
C LYS A 93 -12.55 20.48 -0.71
N ASN A 94 -11.56 21.22 -1.19
CA ASN A 94 -10.72 22.11 -0.39
C ASN A 94 -10.01 21.42 0.80
N GLU A 95 -9.69 20.14 0.66
CA GLU A 95 -8.96 19.37 1.69
C GLU A 95 -7.43 19.42 1.48
N VAL A 96 -6.97 19.87 0.31
CA VAL A 96 -5.57 19.88 -0.08
C VAL A 96 -4.97 21.29 0.06
N LYS A 97 -3.90 21.41 0.85
CA LYS A 97 -3.02 22.60 0.88
C LYS A 97 -1.75 22.41 0.04
N ALA A 98 -1.19 21.20 0.08
CA ALA A 98 -0.01 20.83 -0.70
C ALA A 98 -0.31 19.72 -1.71
N PHE A 99 -0.12 20.03 -2.98
CA PHE A 99 -0.14 19.05 -4.04
C PHE A 99 1.28 18.55 -4.30
N VAL A 100 1.50 17.24 -4.27
CA VAL A 100 2.80 16.60 -4.42
C VAL A 100 2.82 15.75 -5.69
N VAL A 101 3.88 15.87 -6.48
CA VAL A 101 4.08 15.11 -7.71
C VAL A 101 5.33 14.25 -7.58
N GLY A 102 5.12 12.94 -7.61
CA GLY A 102 6.17 11.93 -7.65
C GLY A 102 6.54 11.47 -9.05
N GLN A 103 7.42 10.46 -9.11
CA GLN A 103 7.85 9.85 -10.36
C GLN A 103 6.91 8.70 -10.75
N GLU A 104 7.00 7.57 -10.05
CA GLU A 104 6.12 6.42 -10.14
C GLU A 104 6.03 5.74 -8.77
N GLY A 105 5.14 4.77 -8.63
CA GLY A 105 5.14 3.85 -7.48
C GLY A 105 6.09 2.67 -7.70
N ALA A 106 6.27 1.89 -6.64
CA ALA A 106 7.00 0.63 -6.64
C ALA A 106 6.11 -0.49 -6.07
N GLN A 107 6.72 -1.54 -5.51
CA GLN A 107 5.99 -2.69 -5.01
C GLN A 107 5.07 -2.41 -3.81
N ASP A 108 5.43 -1.52 -2.88
CA ASP A 108 4.56 -1.18 -1.75
C ASP A 108 3.29 -0.49 -2.26
N GLU A 109 3.43 0.42 -3.24
CA GLU A 109 2.32 1.12 -3.88
C GLU A 109 1.40 0.16 -4.64
N ASN A 110 1.97 -0.86 -5.28
CA ASN A 110 1.22 -1.88 -6.00
C ASN A 110 0.38 -2.79 -5.08
N VAL A 111 0.80 -3.04 -3.85
CA VAL A 111 -0.01 -3.83 -2.88
C VAL A 111 -0.95 -2.94 -2.07
N SER A 112 -0.57 -1.70 -1.78
CA SER A 112 -1.44 -0.75 -1.06
C SER A 112 -2.50 -0.11 -1.96
N ASN A 113 -2.32 -0.15 -3.29
CA ASN A 113 -3.12 0.55 -4.30
C ASN A 113 -3.14 2.08 -4.11
N ARG A 114 -2.07 2.64 -3.54
CA ARG A 114 -1.89 4.07 -3.27
C ARG A 114 -0.48 4.49 -3.66
N ALA A 115 -0.32 5.73 -4.11
CA ALA A 115 0.99 6.28 -4.45
C ALA A 115 1.83 6.53 -3.18
N PHE A 116 3.17 6.50 -3.26
CA PHE A 116 4.05 6.92 -2.17
C PHE A 116 3.77 6.20 -0.83
N THR A 117 3.77 4.88 -0.83
CA THR A 117 3.58 4.06 0.38
C THR A 117 4.83 3.31 0.83
N GLY A 118 5.90 3.29 0.03
CA GLY A 118 7.21 2.77 0.42
C GLY A 118 8.14 3.82 1.05
N SER A 119 9.46 3.58 1.00
CA SER A 119 10.49 4.46 1.61
C SER A 119 10.43 5.92 1.13
N THR A 120 10.22 6.15 -0.17
CA THR A 120 10.05 7.52 -0.70
C THR A 120 8.83 8.20 -0.07
N GLY A 121 7.75 7.44 0.15
CA GLY A 121 6.52 7.89 0.76
C GLY A 121 6.65 8.32 2.21
N THR A 122 7.31 7.52 3.04
CA THR A 122 7.52 7.83 4.48
C THR A 122 8.49 8.99 4.69
N LYS A 123 9.50 9.13 3.83
CA LYS A 123 10.40 10.30 3.85
C LYS A 123 9.70 11.58 3.37
N THR A 124 8.84 11.47 2.36
CA THR A 124 7.99 12.59 1.92
C THR A 124 7.00 12.97 3.01
N GLN A 125 6.42 11.99 3.72
CA GLN A 125 5.55 12.25 4.87
C GLN A 125 6.30 12.99 5.97
N LYS A 126 7.55 12.61 6.26
CA LYS A 126 8.38 13.32 7.24
C LYS A 126 8.58 14.78 6.86
N PHE A 127 8.77 15.06 5.58
CA PHE A 127 8.87 16.42 5.09
C PHE A 127 7.55 17.19 5.17
N LEU A 128 6.42 16.58 4.79
CA LEU A 128 5.10 17.19 4.96
C LEU A 128 4.82 17.53 6.44
N ASN A 129 5.14 16.63 7.36
CA ASN A 129 5.06 16.89 8.80
C ASN A 129 6.00 18.04 9.22
N HIS A 130 7.19 18.14 8.64
CA HIS A 130 8.09 19.28 8.85
C HIS A 130 7.46 20.60 8.38
N LEU A 131 6.67 20.57 7.30
CA LEU A 131 5.87 21.72 6.85
C LEU A 131 4.64 22.03 7.73
N GLY A 132 4.31 21.14 8.69
CA GLY A 132 3.11 21.22 9.52
C GLY A 132 1.88 20.58 8.89
N LEU A 133 2.04 19.84 7.79
CA LEU A 133 0.94 19.19 7.07
C LEU A 133 0.92 17.70 7.37
N THR A 134 -0.10 17.24 8.10
CA THR A 134 -0.25 15.82 8.46
C THR A 134 -1.18 15.04 7.54
N ASP A 135 -2.08 15.73 6.85
CA ASP A 135 -3.16 15.12 6.07
C ASP A 135 -3.76 16.03 4.98
N GLN A 136 -3.38 17.30 4.95
CA GLN A 136 -3.86 18.32 4.01
C GLN A 136 -3.06 18.30 2.70
N TYR A 137 -2.91 17.11 2.11
CA TYR A 137 -2.14 16.92 0.88
C TYR A 137 -2.81 15.93 -0.06
N LEU A 138 -2.43 16.02 -1.33
CA LEU A 138 -2.70 15.02 -2.35
C LEU A 138 -1.39 14.73 -3.09
N ILE A 139 -1.08 13.45 -3.26
CA ILE A 139 0.06 12.98 -4.02
C ILE A 139 -0.43 12.28 -5.28
N LEU A 140 0.09 12.71 -6.43
CA LEU A 140 -0.04 12.04 -7.72
C LEU A 140 1.35 11.76 -8.31
N ASN A 141 1.45 10.90 -9.32
CA ASN A 141 2.72 10.53 -9.94
C ASN A 141 2.85 11.04 -11.38
N THR A 142 4.08 11.04 -11.89
CA THR A 142 4.40 11.26 -13.31
C THR A 142 3.84 10.13 -14.17
N PHE A 143 4.02 8.88 -13.72
CA PHE A 143 3.35 7.70 -14.25
C PHE A 143 2.51 7.01 -13.18
N VAL A 144 1.29 6.59 -13.55
CA VAL A 144 0.46 5.78 -12.65
C VAL A 144 0.94 4.33 -12.59
N TYR A 145 1.72 3.87 -13.56
CA TYR A 145 2.33 2.54 -13.57
C TYR A 145 3.79 2.60 -13.14
N THR A 146 4.25 1.56 -12.44
CA THR A 146 5.66 1.31 -12.16
C THR A 146 6.41 1.06 -13.48
N ILE A 147 7.60 1.62 -13.66
CA ILE A 147 8.41 1.40 -14.87
C ILE A 147 9.34 0.19 -14.73
N ASN A 148 9.71 -0.40 -15.87
CA ASN A 148 10.84 -1.32 -15.98
C ASN A 148 12.13 -0.51 -16.22
N GLY A 149 13.13 -0.75 -15.36
CA GLY A 149 14.40 -0.02 -15.37
C GLY A 149 14.31 1.35 -14.71
N GLN A 150 15.21 2.25 -15.11
CA GLN A 150 15.24 3.66 -14.69
C GLN A 150 14.52 4.56 -15.71
N LEU A 151 14.34 5.84 -15.37
CA LEU A 151 13.99 6.85 -16.36
C LEU A 151 15.08 6.91 -17.43
N ASP A 152 14.65 6.82 -18.69
CA ASP A 152 15.54 6.88 -19.84
C ASP A 152 15.50 8.30 -20.43
N HIS A 153 16.31 9.18 -19.87
CA HIS A 153 16.36 10.59 -20.26
C HIS A 153 16.99 10.82 -21.64
N GLU A 154 17.74 9.84 -22.15
CA GLU A 154 18.42 9.90 -23.45
C GLU A 154 17.48 9.48 -24.60
N ASN A 155 16.52 8.60 -24.32
CA ASN A 155 15.50 8.23 -25.29
C ASN A 155 14.43 9.32 -25.42
N ALA A 156 14.54 10.12 -26.49
CA ALA A 156 13.61 11.19 -26.79
C ALA A 156 12.14 10.75 -26.87
N LYS A 157 11.85 9.51 -27.31
CA LYS A 157 10.47 9.00 -27.36
C LYS A 157 9.94 8.66 -25.97
N PHE A 158 10.78 8.05 -25.12
CA PHE A 158 10.40 7.81 -23.73
C PHE A 158 10.23 9.12 -22.96
N LYS A 159 11.15 10.08 -23.14
CA LYS A 159 11.04 11.43 -22.58
C LYS A 159 9.75 12.13 -23.03
N TRP A 160 9.29 11.92 -24.27
CA TRP A 160 8.01 12.44 -24.74
C TRP A 160 6.80 11.78 -24.07
N LEU A 161 6.84 10.46 -23.84
CA LEU A 161 5.83 9.78 -23.02
C LEU A 161 5.80 10.33 -21.58
N GLU A 162 6.97 10.63 -21.03
CA GLU A 162 7.14 11.12 -19.66
C GLU A 162 6.69 12.58 -19.50
N GLN A 163 7.15 13.49 -20.37
CA GLN A 163 7.09 14.94 -20.15
C GLN A 163 6.47 15.72 -21.33
N GLY A 164 6.18 15.08 -22.45
CA GLY A 164 5.71 15.73 -23.67
C GLY A 164 6.85 16.38 -24.45
N ALA A 165 6.51 17.10 -25.51
CA ALA A 165 7.46 17.83 -26.34
C ALA A 165 7.60 19.29 -25.90
N GLU A 166 8.78 19.88 -26.13
CA GLU A 166 9.01 21.32 -25.92
C GLU A 166 8.10 22.19 -26.80
N SER A 167 7.65 21.65 -27.94
CA SER A 167 6.66 22.29 -28.82
C SER A 167 5.25 22.39 -28.21
N GLY A 168 5.03 21.87 -26.99
CA GLY A 168 3.73 21.81 -26.34
C GLY A 168 2.84 20.67 -26.82
N LYS A 169 3.36 19.76 -27.64
CA LYS A 169 2.64 18.56 -28.10
C LYS A 169 2.79 17.44 -27.09
N GLU A 170 1.74 17.26 -26.29
CA GLU A 170 1.68 16.28 -25.20
C GLU A 170 1.40 14.87 -25.72
N SER A 171 2.07 13.88 -25.13
CA SER A 171 1.65 12.48 -25.28
C SER A 171 0.30 12.26 -24.61
N PRO A 172 -0.47 11.23 -24.98
CA PRO A 172 -1.72 10.91 -24.29
C PRO A 172 -1.54 10.69 -22.78
N ILE A 173 -0.36 10.22 -22.35
CA ILE A 173 0.00 10.04 -20.94
C ILE A 173 0.16 11.39 -20.22
N VAL A 174 0.86 12.34 -20.84
CA VAL A 174 1.06 13.69 -20.28
C VAL A 174 -0.25 14.45 -20.21
N GLU A 175 -1.05 14.37 -21.27
CA GLU A 175 -2.39 14.98 -21.31
C GLU A 175 -3.28 14.44 -20.19
N TYR A 176 -3.32 13.12 -20.03
CA TYR A 176 -4.05 12.48 -18.94
C TYR A 176 -3.59 12.95 -17.56
N ARG A 177 -2.27 12.99 -17.32
CA ARG A 177 -1.71 13.50 -16.06
C ARG A 177 -2.10 14.96 -15.82
N HIS A 178 -2.04 15.80 -16.85
CA HIS A 178 -2.45 17.19 -16.76
C HIS A 178 -3.94 17.35 -16.45
N GLN A 179 -4.81 16.48 -16.97
CA GLN A 179 -6.23 16.46 -16.59
C GLN A 179 -6.42 16.14 -15.11
N LEU A 180 -5.67 15.19 -14.56
CA LEU A 180 -5.66 14.89 -13.11
C LEU A 180 -5.21 16.09 -12.28
N PHE A 181 -4.16 16.80 -12.72
CA PHE A 181 -3.65 17.97 -12.00
C PHE A 181 -4.64 19.13 -12.06
N ASP A 182 -5.26 19.34 -13.22
CA ASP A 182 -6.30 20.35 -13.37
C ASP A 182 -7.49 20.04 -12.45
N GLU A 183 -7.93 18.78 -12.37
CA GLU A 183 -9.01 18.36 -11.46
C GLU A 183 -8.66 18.60 -9.99
N MET A 184 -7.42 18.32 -9.58
CA MET A 184 -6.92 18.66 -8.24
C MET A 184 -7.07 20.16 -7.95
N VAL A 185 -6.74 21.03 -8.92
CA VAL A 185 -6.94 22.47 -8.77
C VAL A 185 -8.42 22.82 -8.69
N ARG A 186 -9.29 22.25 -9.55
CA ARG A 186 -10.74 22.52 -9.51
C ARG A 186 -11.33 22.20 -8.15
N GLN A 187 -10.97 21.04 -7.62
CA GLN A 187 -11.48 20.53 -6.35
C GLN A 187 -10.97 21.30 -5.14
N ASN A 188 -9.79 21.92 -5.24
CA ASN A 188 -9.09 22.55 -4.11
C ASN A 188 -8.75 24.03 -4.33
N ALA A 189 -9.44 24.73 -5.23
CA ALA A 189 -9.16 26.13 -5.53
C ALA A 189 -9.26 27.07 -4.31
N GLY A 190 -10.03 26.65 -3.30
CA GLY A 190 -10.22 27.38 -2.04
C GLY A 190 -9.19 27.09 -0.95
N SER A 191 -8.28 26.14 -1.14
CA SER A 191 -7.30 25.72 -0.11
C SER A 191 -5.88 25.47 -0.63
N LEU A 192 -5.72 25.24 -1.94
CA LEU A 192 -4.43 24.89 -2.52
C LEU A 192 -3.47 26.08 -2.48
N GLN A 193 -2.26 25.84 -1.98
CA GLN A 193 -1.25 26.87 -1.77
C GLN A 193 0.13 26.47 -2.30
N LEU A 194 0.47 25.17 -2.23
CA LEU A 194 1.78 24.63 -2.58
C LEU A 194 1.67 23.53 -3.64
N VAL A 195 2.55 23.58 -4.64
CA VAL A 195 2.81 22.47 -5.56
C VAL A 195 4.27 22.03 -5.39
N MET A 196 4.49 20.74 -5.14
CA MET A 196 5.80 20.18 -4.84
C MET A 196 6.17 19.06 -5.83
N GLY A 197 7.29 19.21 -6.53
CA GLY A 197 7.87 18.13 -7.34
C GLY A 197 8.94 17.35 -6.57
N VAL A 198 8.82 16.02 -6.52
CA VAL A 198 9.78 15.13 -5.86
C VAL A 198 10.61 14.38 -6.90
N GLY A 199 11.94 14.50 -6.83
CA GLY A 199 12.84 13.87 -7.80
C GLY A 199 12.81 14.55 -9.18
N SER A 200 13.53 13.98 -10.15
CA SER A 200 13.64 14.56 -11.50
C SER A 200 12.28 14.55 -12.22
N GLY A 201 11.64 13.39 -12.34
CA GLY A 201 10.36 13.26 -13.05
C GLY A 201 9.24 14.07 -12.39
N GLY A 202 9.15 14.07 -11.05
CA GLY A 202 8.16 14.87 -10.33
C GLY A 202 8.33 16.38 -10.54
N LYS A 203 9.57 16.89 -10.48
CA LYS A 203 9.88 18.29 -10.78
C LYS A 203 9.57 18.66 -12.24
N ALA A 204 9.94 17.79 -13.17
CA ALA A 204 9.66 18.00 -14.59
C ALA A 204 8.15 18.03 -14.87
N SER A 205 7.38 17.12 -14.28
CA SER A 205 5.91 17.08 -14.40
C SER A 205 5.22 18.34 -13.87
N VAL A 206 5.72 18.91 -12.76
CA VAL A 206 5.21 20.20 -12.26
C VAL A 206 5.55 21.33 -13.24
N ALA A 207 6.77 21.35 -13.76
CA ALA A 207 7.21 22.39 -14.68
C ALA A 207 6.44 22.36 -16.01
N THR A 208 6.27 21.19 -16.61
CA THR A 208 5.51 21.01 -17.86
C THR A 208 4.05 21.39 -17.68
N TRP A 209 3.43 21.03 -16.56
CA TRP A 209 2.08 21.47 -16.24
C TRP A 209 1.95 22.98 -16.11
N ILE A 210 2.83 23.65 -15.36
CA ILE A 210 2.82 25.12 -15.22
C ILE A 210 2.97 25.80 -16.59
N ASN A 211 3.90 25.31 -17.42
CA ASN A 211 4.17 25.86 -18.76
C ASN A 211 2.96 25.72 -19.67
N ALA A 212 2.30 24.55 -19.67
CA ALA A 212 1.11 24.29 -20.46
C ALA A 212 -0.10 25.16 -20.07
N ARG A 213 -0.10 25.74 -18.85
CA ARG A 213 -1.11 26.70 -18.38
C ARG A 213 -0.64 28.15 -18.52
N GLY A 214 0.40 28.36 -19.33
CA GLY A 214 0.93 29.67 -19.71
C GLY A 214 1.92 30.25 -18.72
N GLY A 215 2.24 29.58 -17.62
CA GLY A 215 3.32 29.96 -16.70
C GLY A 215 4.71 29.77 -17.32
N SER A 216 5.75 30.03 -16.53
CA SER A 216 7.15 29.78 -16.93
C SER A 216 7.86 29.08 -15.79
N CYS A 217 8.28 27.84 -16.02
CA CYS A 217 8.87 26.99 -15.01
C CYS A 217 9.92 26.06 -15.62
N SER A 218 10.98 25.82 -14.87
CA SER A 218 12.04 24.88 -15.24
C SER A 218 12.25 23.91 -14.07
N PRO A 219 12.45 22.60 -14.33
CA PRO A 219 12.81 21.65 -13.28
C PRO A 219 14.19 21.93 -12.66
N SER A 220 15.02 22.75 -13.33
CA SER A 220 16.29 23.23 -12.80
C SER A 220 16.11 24.09 -11.54
N ASN A 221 17.15 24.17 -10.71
CA ASN A 221 17.13 24.96 -9.47
C ASN A 221 15.93 24.63 -8.55
N ASN A 222 15.49 23.37 -8.56
CA ASN A 222 14.41 22.88 -7.68
C ASN A 222 13.16 23.78 -7.72
N LEU A 223 12.72 24.14 -8.93
CA LEU A 223 11.51 24.94 -9.21
C LEU A 223 11.52 26.37 -8.63
N GLU A 224 12.67 26.87 -8.18
CA GLU A 224 12.76 28.18 -7.49
C GLU A 224 12.27 29.36 -8.33
N LYS A 225 12.44 29.29 -9.66
CA LYS A 225 12.15 30.37 -10.59
C LYS A 225 10.81 30.23 -11.31
N CYS A 226 9.93 29.36 -10.82
CA CYS A 226 8.65 29.12 -11.49
C CYS A 226 7.66 30.27 -11.26
N ASP A 227 7.10 30.80 -12.34
CA ASP A 227 6.04 31.81 -12.35
C ASP A 227 4.69 31.14 -12.57
N THR A 228 3.85 31.17 -11.53
CA THR A 228 2.52 30.54 -11.51
C THR A 228 1.38 31.54 -11.70
N ARG A 229 1.66 32.85 -11.87
CA ARG A 229 0.61 33.89 -12.01
C ARG A 229 -0.34 33.61 -13.17
N ARG A 230 0.21 33.07 -14.27
CA ARG A 230 -0.58 32.73 -15.47
C ARG A 230 -1.41 31.45 -15.30
N VAL A 231 -1.03 30.56 -14.39
CA VAL A 231 -1.84 29.39 -13.99
C VAL A 231 -3.15 29.87 -13.36
N ASN A 232 -3.10 30.84 -12.46
CA ASN A 232 -4.30 31.46 -11.89
C ASN A 232 -5.19 32.09 -12.97
N ALA A 233 -4.59 32.80 -13.93
CA ALA A 233 -5.34 33.36 -15.05
C ALA A 233 -5.98 32.29 -15.94
N TYR A 234 -5.31 31.15 -16.15
CA TYR A 234 -5.85 30.00 -16.89
C TYR A 234 -7.11 29.45 -16.22
N PHE A 235 -7.06 29.14 -14.93
CA PHE A 235 -8.22 28.61 -14.20
C PHE A 235 -9.33 29.64 -14.04
N LYS A 236 -9.00 30.93 -13.86
CA LYS A 236 -9.99 32.00 -13.80
C LYS A 236 -10.84 32.09 -15.07
N ARG A 237 -10.24 31.87 -16.25
CA ARG A 237 -10.99 31.81 -17.53
C ARG A 237 -11.96 30.63 -17.60
N GLN A 238 -11.74 29.58 -16.81
CA GLN A 238 -12.63 28.43 -16.67
C GLN A 238 -13.64 28.60 -15.53
N GLY A 239 -13.75 29.79 -14.93
CA GLY A 239 -14.63 30.05 -13.79
C GLY A 239 -14.10 29.54 -12.44
N ILE A 240 -12.84 29.11 -12.37
CA ILE A 240 -12.21 28.57 -11.15
C ILE A 240 -11.29 29.64 -10.57
N ASN A 241 -11.63 30.14 -9.39
CA ASN A 241 -10.87 31.18 -8.72
C ASN A 241 -9.94 30.56 -7.67
N LEU A 242 -8.65 30.44 -8.00
CA LEU A 242 -7.61 30.13 -7.03
C LEU A 242 -7.50 31.30 -6.04
N LYS A 243 -7.58 31.00 -4.74
CA LYS A 243 -7.44 32.03 -3.70
C LYS A 243 -6.04 32.65 -3.65
N HIS A 244 -5.01 31.85 -3.93
CA HIS A 244 -3.62 32.26 -3.84
C HIS A 244 -2.88 31.99 -5.15
N GLU A 245 -1.84 32.77 -5.40
CA GLU A 245 -0.78 32.35 -6.32
C GLU A 245 -0.07 31.12 -5.73
N LEU A 246 0.05 30.08 -6.54
CA LEU A 246 0.65 28.82 -6.11
C LEU A 246 2.15 28.97 -5.91
N LEU A 247 2.67 28.55 -4.75
CA LEU A 247 4.11 28.39 -4.56
C LEU A 247 4.54 27.05 -5.18
N ALA A 248 5.55 27.06 -6.05
CA ALA A 248 6.16 25.84 -6.57
C ALA A 248 7.50 25.56 -5.85
N VAL A 249 7.71 24.33 -5.38
CA VAL A 249 8.98 23.89 -4.79
C VAL A 249 9.40 22.52 -5.32
N GLY A 250 10.68 22.36 -5.63
CA GLY A 250 11.27 21.05 -5.92
C GLY A 250 12.05 20.53 -4.73
N VAL A 251 12.02 19.21 -4.52
CA VAL A 251 12.91 18.50 -3.60
C VAL A 251 13.63 17.36 -4.33
N PRO A 252 14.87 17.02 -3.92
CA PRO A 252 15.56 15.86 -4.46
C PRO A 252 14.81 14.55 -4.15
N HIS A 253 15.06 13.50 -4.92
CA HIS A 253 14.44 12.21 -4.67
C HIS A 253 14.95 11.65 -3.32
N PRO A 254 14.08 11.39 -2.33
CA PRO A 254 14.51 11.00 -0.99
C PRO A 254 15.04 9.56 -0.92
N GLY A 255 14.88 8.75 -1.97
CA GLY A 255 15.55 7.45 -2.08
C GLY A 255 17.03 7.53 -2.49
N GLY A 256 17.54 8.69 -2.88
CA GLY A 256 18.88 8.84 -3.47
C GLY A 256 20.05 8.76 -2.49
N ALA A 257 19.81 8.70 -1.18
CA ALA A 257 20.87 8.71 -0.15
C ALA A 257 21.59 7.35 0.03
N SER A 258 21.62 6.48 -0.99
CA SER A 258 22.32 5.20 -0.87
C SER A 258 23.83 5.36 -1.12
N PRO A 259 24.68 4.50 -0.54
CA PRO A 259 26.12 4.48 -0.80
C PRO A 259 26.47 4.43 -2.30
N ASN A 260 25.72 3.65 -3.07
CA ASN A 260 25.86 3.54 -4.53
C ASN A 260 25.49 4.82 -5.30
N ASN A 261 24.81 5.77 -4.65
CA ASN A 261 24.37 7.04 -5.22
C ASN A 261 25.12 8.25 -4.62
N GLY A 262 26.32 8.04 -4.06
CA GLY A 262 27.16 9.10 -3.50
C GLY A 262 27.13 9.22 -1.97
N GLY A 263 26.49 8.28 -1.27
CA GLY A 263 26.58 8.12 0.18
C GLY A 263 26.31 9.40 0.97
N LEU A 264 27.24 9.78 1.84
CA LEU A 264 27.10 10.93 2.74
C LEU A 264 26.92 12.26 1.99
N GLU A 265 27.59 12.45 0.85
CA GLU A 265 27.45 13.68 0.05
C GLU A 265 26.06 13.78 -0.60
N ALA A 266 25.52 12.63 -1.05
CA ALA A 266 24.14 12.56 -1.53
C ALA A 266 23.15 12.89 -0.40
N LEU A 267 23.38 12.38 0.80
CA LEU A 267 22.55 12.70 1.97
C LEU A 267 22.62 14.21 2.31
N LYS A 268 23.80 14.82 2.34
CA LYS A 268 23.97 16.27 2.56
C LYS A 268 23.24 17.09 1.51
N SER A 269 23.33 16.69 0.24
CA SER A 269 22.61 17.33 -0.87
C SER A 269 21.09 17.22 -0.69
N ILE A 270 20.61 16.05 -0.25
CA ILE A 270 19.20 15.82 0.06
C ILE A 270 18.74 16.72 1.20
N VAL A 271 19.43 16.72 2.34
CA VAL A 271 19.12 17.57 3.50
C VAL A 271 19.08 19.05 3.12
N ARG A 272 20.06 19.51 2.33
CA ARG A 272 20.09 20.89 1.83
C ARG A 272 18.86 21.20 0.97
N GLY A 273 18.54 20.34 -0.01
CA GLY A 273 17.40 20.54 -0.90
C GLY A 273 16.05 20.62 -0.16
N PHE A 274 15.85 19.76 0.85
CA PHE A 274 14.66 19.81 1.71
C PHE A 274 14.63 21.06 2.60
N THR A 275 15.77 21.42 3.19
CA THR A 275 15.91 22.64 4.01
C THR A 275 15.60 23.90 3.20
N ASP A 276 16.11 24.00 1.97
CA ASP A 276 15.88 25.14 1.11
C ASP A 276 14.42 25.22 0.64
N ALA A 277 13.78 24.08 0.39
CA ALA A 277 12.33 24.04 0.14
C ALA A 277 11.52 24.53 1.34
N ALA A 278 11.83 24.08 2.56
CA ALA A 278 11.15 24.52 3.79
C ALA A 278 11.34 26.03 4.04
N LYS A 279 12.56 26.55 3.86
CA LYS A 279 12.86 27.98 4.01
C LYS A 279 12.12 28.84 2.98
N ARG A 280 11.91 28.36 1.76
CA ARG A 280 11.09 29.04 0.75
C ARG A 280 9.62 29.12 1.16
N VAL A 281 9.06 28.04 1.71
CA VAL A 281 7.71 28.04 2.29
C VAL A 281 7.61 29.03 3.44
N ALA A 282 8.57 29.04 4.38
CA ALA A 282 8.62 30.01 5.47
C ALA A 282 8.65 31.46 4.95
N LYS A 283 9.51 31.75 3.96
CA LYS A 283 9.61 33.08 3.36
C LYS A 283 8.27 33.54 2.78
N LYS A 284 7.54 32.66 2.08
CA LYS A 284 6.21 32.97 1.54
C LYS A 284 5.18 33.24 2.64
N ILE A 285 5.16 32.42 3.69
CA ILE A 285 4.29 32.64 4.88
C ILE A 285 4.60 33.99 5.55
N GLU A 286 5.87 34.40 5.58
CA GLU A 286 6.25 35.66 6.23
C GLU A 286 5.96 36.89 5.38
N SER A 287 6.11 36.79 4.05
CA SER A 287 5.89 37.92 3.15
C SER A 287 4.42 38.16 2.79
N ASP A 288 3.54 37.19 3.00
CA ASP A 288 2.15 37.23 2.55
C ASP A 288 1.19 36.86 3.69
N LYS A 289 0.54 37.87 4.28
CA LYS A 289 -0.37 37.71 5.43
C LYS A 289 -1.61 36.87 5.08
N ALA A 290 -2.13 37.00 3.86
CA ALA A 290 -3.31 36.25 3.43
C ALA A 290 -2.95 34.77 3.25
N TYR A 291 -1.83 34.48 2.58
CA TYR A 291 -1.29 33.14 2.48
C TYR A 291 -1.05 32.52 3.87
N ALA A 292 -0.45 33.28 4.79
CA ALA A 292 -0.15 32.81 6.14
C ALA A 292 -1.40 32.44 6.94
N SER A 293 -2.44 33.27 6.92
CA SER A 293 -3.66 33.03 7.68
C SER A 293 -4.29 31.70 7.27
N GLU A 294 -4.40 31.46 5.96
CA GLU A 294 -5.00 30.23 5.45
C GLU A 294 -4.07 29.03 5.59
N TRP A 295 -2.74 29.19 5.53
CA TRP A 295 -1.79 28.08 5.73
C TRP A 295 -1.99 27.38 7.07
N PHE A 296 -2.23 28.15 8.14
CA PHE A 296 -2.41 27.61 9.49
C PHE A 296 -3.82 27.09 9.79
N GLU A 297 -4.79 27.22 8.88
CA GLU A 297 -6.11 26.61 9.08
C GLU A 297 -6.01 25.08 9.12
N GLY A 298 -6.41 24.48 10.26
CA GLY A 298 -6.34 23.05 10.47
C GLY A 298 -4.96 22.51 10.88
N ILE A 299 -3.96 23.38 11.02
CA ILE A 299 -2.67 23.03 11.65
C ILE A 299 -2.80 23.22 13.16
N SER A 300 -2.60 22.16 13.94
CA SER A 300 -2.74 22.20 15.40
C SER A 300 -1.59 22.92 16.11
N GLU A 301 -0.42 23.01 15.47
CA GLU A 301 0.76 23.67 16.01
C GLU A 301 0.72 25.19 15.87
N SER A 302 1.30 25.90 16.84
CA SER A 302 1.40 27.37 16.77
C SER A 302 2.22 27.84 15.57
N LYS A 303 1.82 28.97 14.96
CA LYS A 303 2.54 29.64 13.86
C LYS A 303 4.05 29.80 14.16
N THR A 304 4.39 30.22 15.36
CA THR A 304 5.78 30.43 15.79
C THR A 304 6.57 29.13 15.82
N ALA A 305 5.97 28.01 16.25
CA ALA A 305 6.63 26.71 16.28
C ALA A 305 6.91 26.20 14.86
N VAL A 306 5.91 26.29 13.96
CA VAL A 306 6.05 25.87 12.56
C VAL A 306 7.10 26.72 11.85
N LEU A 307 7.05 28.05 11.95
CA LEU A 307 8.03 28.93 11.30
C LEU A 307 9.46 28.68 11.80
N ARG A 308 9.64 28.44 13.10
CA ARG A 308 10.95 28.09 13.66
C ARG A 308 11.47 26.79 13.07
N ARG A 309 10.61 25.77 12.95
CA ARG A 309 10.95 24.48 12.34
C ARG A 309 11.32 24.63 10.87
N LEU A 310 10.51 25.33 10.07
CA LEU A 310 10.76 25.55 8.65
C LEU A 310 12.08 26.28 8.35
N LYS A 311 12.55 27.12 9.29
CA LYS A 311 13.83 27.85 9.18
C LYS A 311 15.03 27.04 9.65
N SER A 312 14.79 26.02 10.46
CA SER A 312 15.83 25.09 10.93
C SER A 312 16.24 24.12 9.83
N GLU A 313 17.38 23.46 10.01
CA GLU A 313 17.80 22.39 9.12
C GLU A 313 16.81 21.22 9.15
N TYR A 314 16.51 20.66 7.98
CA TYR A 314 15.65 19.49 7.88
C TYR A 314 16.34 18.25 8.42
N LYS A 315 15.69 17.58 9.38
CA LYS A 315 16.12 16.27 9.88
C LYS A 315 15.60 15.17 8.97
N TYR A 316 16.51 14.61 8.16
CA TYR A 316 16.21 13.49 7.28
C TYR A 316 15.83 12.22 8.06
N GLY A 317 14.86 11.47 7.54
CA GLY A 317 14.34 10.26 8.17
C GLY A 317 12.95 9.91 7.67
N ASN A 318 12.32 8.93 8.31
CA ASN A 318 10.99 8.45 7.98
C ASN A 318 9.93 9.01 8.95
N ALA A 319 8.71 9.18 8.46
CA ALA A 319 7.50 9.28 9.28
C ALA A 319 6.46 8.30 8.75
N PRO A 320 5.68 7.66 9.62
CA PRO A 320 4.68 6.72 9.18
C PRO A 320 3.55 7.46 8.46
N ILE A 321 2.93 6.78 7.50
CA ILE A 321 1.83 7.30 6.70
C ILE A 321 0.51 7.14 7.48
N PRO A 322 -0.36 8.16 7.52
CA PRO A 322 -1.64 8.08 8.22
C PRO A 322 -2.53 6.93 7.73
N PHE A 323 -3.30 6.31 8.62
CA PHE A 323 -4.25 5.24 8.25
C PHE A 323 -5.32 5.74 7.26
N LYS A 324 -5.75 7.00 7.41
CA LYS A 324 -6.66 7.68 6.48
C LYS A 324 -6.15 7.84 5.04
N ASP A 325 -4.91 7.47 4.74
CA ASP A 325 -4.37 7.45 3.38
C ASP A 325 -4.51 6.07 2.70
N PHE A 326 -4.95 5.04 3.44
CA PHE A 326 -5.12 3.67 2.96
C PHE A 326 -6.58 3.23 2.98
N ALA A 327 -6.94 2.28 2.13
CA ALA A 327 -8.24 1.64 2.23
C ALA A 327 -8.41 0.96 3.60
N PHE A 328 -9.64 0.94 4.13
CA PHE A 328 -9.90 0.25 5.39
C PHE A 328 -9.46 -1.22 5.27
N GLY A 329 -8.72 -1.74 6.26
CA GLY A 329 -8.27 -3.14 6.28
C GLY A 329 -6.95 -3.40 5.55
N THR A 330 -6.28 -2.36 5.02
CA THR A 330 -4.87 -2.49 4.60
C THR A 330 -4.00 -2.86 5.80
N ASN A 331 -3.12 -3.84 5.64
CA ASN A 331 -2.21 -4.27 6.71
C ASN A 331 -1.34 -3.09 7.20
N TRP A 332 -1.10 -3.03 8.50
CA TRP A 332 -0.45 -1.87 9.12
C TRP A 332 1.02 -1.76 8.75
N ARG A 333 1.63 -2.81 8.21
CA ARG A 333 3.02 -2.73 7.77
C ARG A 333 3.21 -1.74 6.62
N MET A 334 2.20 -1.58 5.75
CA MET A 334 2.24 -0.62 4.65
C MET A 334 2.43 0.81 5.17
N GLY A 335 3.46 1.50 4.69
CA GLY A 335 3.73 2.90 5.03
C GLY A 335 4.20 3.17 6.46
N ASP A 336 4.60 2.14 7.21
CA ASP A 336 5.01 2.33 8.60
C ASP A 336 6.40 2.99 8.73
N GLN A 337 7.45 2.36 8.19
CA GLN A 337 8.84 2.79 8.45
C GLN A 337 9.75 2.78 7.22
N GLY A 338 9.26 2.41 6.05
CA GLY A 338 10.08 2.33 4.84
C GLY A 338 9.50 1.35 3.83
N THR A 339 10.39 0.75 3.03
CA THR A 339 10.00 -0.32 2.11
C THR A 339 9.68 -1.58 2.90
N THR A 340 8.53 -2.18 2.62
CA THR A 340 8.03 -3.35 3.38
C THR A 340 7.67 -4.52 2.48
N SER A 341 8.01 -4.40 1.22
CA SER A 341 7.77 -5.40 0.21
C SER A 341 8.92 -5.47 -0.79
N ASN A 342 9.00 -6.60 -1.47
CA ASN A 342 9.94 -6.84 -2.54
C ASN A 342 9.30 -7.67 -3.64
N ARG A 343 9.92 -7.62 -4.83
CA ARG A 343 9.49 -8.40 -5.99
C ARG A 343 10.43 -9.58 -6.19
N ARG A 344 9.84 -10.72 -6.57
CA ARG A 344 10.56 -11.86 -7.13
C ARG A 344 9.87 -12.19 -8.45
N GLY A 345 10.33 -11.58 -9.54
CA GLY A 345 9.63 -11.57 -10.83
C GLY A 345 8.62 -10.41 -10.99
N SER A 346 7.97 -10.34 -12.15
CA SER A 346 6.97 -9.32 -12.48
C SER A 346 5.56 -9.66 -11.97
N ASP A 347 5.31 -10.94 -11.71
CA ASP A 347 4.00 -11.51 -11.40
C ASP A 347 3.74 -11.68 -9.90
N SER A 348 4.72 -11.39 -9.04
CA SER A 348 4.54 -11.57 -7.60
C SER A 348 5.16 -10.45 -6.77
N ILE A 349 4.51 -10.16 -5.64
CA ILE A 349 4.99 -9.22 -4.63
C ILE A 349 4.89 -9.90 -3.28
N GLN A 350 5.96 -9.82 -2.51
CA GLN A 350 6.03 -10.30 -1.14
C GLN A 350 6.06 -9.10 -0.18
N VAL A 351 5.31 -9.19 0.91
CA VAL A 351 5.29 -8.25 2.03
C VAL A 351 5.92 -8.95 3.24
N PHE A 352 6.72 -8.22 4.02
CA PHE A 352 7.43 -8.76 5.17
C PHE A 352 7.25 -7.90 6.43
N SER A 353 7.27 -8.54 7.60
CA SER A 353 7.09 -7.89 8.91
C SER A 353 8.30 -7.01 9.26
N ASP A 354 8.28 -6.37 10.42
CA ASP A 354 9.44 -5.73 11.05
C ASP A 354 10.55 -6.71 11.47
N LYS A 355 10.25 -8.00 11.64
CA LYS A 355 11.24 -9.08 11.81
C LYS A 355 11.60 -9.81 10.51
N GLY A 356 10.94 -9.45 9.41
CA GLY A 356 11.30 -9.92 8.08
C GLY A 356 12.37 -9.02 7.44
N TYR A 357 13.08 -9.56 6.46
CA TYR A 357 14.15 -8.87 5.75
C TYR A 357 13.84 -8.75 4.27
N TYR A 358 14.30 -7.64 3.69
CA TYR A 358 14.29 -7.46 2.24
C TYR A 358 15.05 -8.61 1.58
N ASN A 359 14.50 -9.15 0.49
CA ASN A 359 15.03 -10.31 -0.25
C ASN A 359 15.15 -11.61 0.54
N ASN A 360 14.62 -11.67 1.77
CA ASN A 360 14.74 -12.80 2.69
C ASN A 360 16.20 -13.04 3.09
N THR A 361 17.02 -11.99 3.12
CA THR A 361 18.42 -12.11 3.56
C THR A 361 18.48 -12.75 4.95
N GLY A 362 19.18 -13.89 5.04
CA GLY A 362 19.28 -14.67 6.29
C GLY A 362 18.05 -15.51 6.65
N HIS A 363 17.03 -15.60 5.80
CA HIS A 363 15.81 -16.38 6.04
C HIS A 363 15.55 -17.37 4.90
N ASP A 364 15.41 -18.68 5.21
CA ASP A 364 14.84 -19.65 4.27
C ASP A 364 13.32 -19.50 4.26
N VAL A 365 12.79 -18.88 3.20
CA VAL A 365 11.36 -18.67 3.01
C VAL A 365 10.92 -19.27 1.68
N ARG A 366 9.99 -20.21 1.76
CA ARG A 366 9.37 -20.90 0.64
C ARG A 366 7.90 -20.53 0.54
N TYR A 367 7.36 -20.70 -0.66
CA TYR A 367 5.97 -20.41 -0.98
C TYR A 367 5.37 -21.53 -1.79
N ASP A 368 4.20 -21.98 -1.39
CA ASP A 368 3.42 -22.90 -2.19
C ASP A 368 3.02 -22.25 -3.52
N ARG A 369 3.02 -23.05 -4.58
CA ARG A 369 2.58 -22.59 -5.91
C ARG A 369 1.06 -22.41 -5.87
N VAL A 370 0.60 -21.24 -6.31
CA VAL A 370 -0.82 -21.01 -6.58
C VAL A 370 -1.16 -21.35 -8.04
N THR A 371 -2.32 -21.95 -8.27
CA THR A 371 -2.79 -22.40 -9.60
C THR A 371 -4.08 -21.70 -9.98
N ASP A 372 -4.20 -21.22 -11.22
CA ASP A 372 -5.41 -20.55 -11.69
C ASP A 372 -6.60 -21.52 -11.67
N ASN A 373 -7.68 -21.14 -10.98
CA ASN A 373 -8.95 -21.87 -11.03
C ASN A 373 -9.94 -21.11 -11.92
N LEU A 374 -9.99 -21.48 -13.20
CA LEU A 374 -10.78 -20.75 -14.20
C LEU A 374 -12.29 -21.07 -14.16
N ASN A 375 -12.74 -21.93 -13.24
CA ASN A 375 -14.15 -22.30 -13.14
C ASN A 375 -15.01 -21.08 -12.86
N GLY A 376 -15.98 -20.80 -13.74
CA GLY A 376 -16.86 -19.63 -13.62
C GLY A 376 -16.32 -18.35 -14.24
N MET A 377 -15.10 -18.36 -14.80
CA MET A 377 -14.65 -17.30 -15.71
C MET A 377 -15.35 -17.42 -17.08
N LEU A 378 -15.39 -16.31 -17.81
CA LEU A 378 -15.89 -16.26 -19.18
C LEU A 378 -14.72 -16.52 -20.15
N SER A 379 -15.03 -17.14 -21.28
CA SER A 379 -14.12 -17.24 -22.44
C SER A 379 -14.80 -16.55 -23.62
N ILE A 380 -14.25 -15.40 -24.04
CA ILE A 380 -14.79 -14.60 -25.15
C ILE A 380 -13.66 -14.42 -26.16
N GLY A 381 -13.83 -14.96 -27.37
CA GLY A 381 -12.81 -14.89 -28.41
C GLY A 381 -11.49 -15.60 -28.03
N GLY A 382 -11.53 -16.57 -27.10
CA GLY A 382 -10.34 -17.26 -26.58
C GLY A 382 -9.66 -16.55 -25.41
N GLU A 383 -10.11 -15.35 -25.02
CA GLU A 383 -9.59 -14.63 -23.86
C GLU A 383 -10.41 -14.93 -22.60
N VAL A 384 -9.70 -15.14 -21.49
CA VAL A 384 -10.29 -15.30 -20.16
C VAL A 384 -10.75 -13.94 -19.64
N ARG A 385 -11.99 -13.86 -19.16
CA ARG A 385 -12.56 -12.64 -18.57
C ARG A 385 -13.27 -12.91 -17.27
N VAL A 386 -13.15 -11.96 -16.35
CA VAL A 386 -13.87 -11.99 -15.07
C VAL A 386 -15.34 -11.58 -15.33
N PRO A 387 -16.33 -12.32 -14.80
CA PRO A 387 -17.73 -11.91 -14.91
C PRO A 387 -17.94 -10.46 -14.43
N GLY A 388 -18.65 -9.68 -15.25
CA GLY A 388 -18.89 -8.25 -15.00
C GLY A 388 -17.91 -7.31 -15.72
N MET A 389 -16.79 -7.82 -16.25
CA MET A 389 -15.93 -7.03 -17.14
C MET A 389 -16.67 -6.66 -18.43
N LEU A 390 -16.55 -5.40 -18.84
CA LEU A 390 -16.97 -4.91 -20.15
C LEU A 390 -15.83 -5.02 -21.16
N ASP A 391 -16.13 -4.93 -22.45
CA ASP A 391 -15.15 -5.13 -23.54
C ASP A 391 -13.96 -4.18 -23.50
N PHE A 392 -14.13 -3.02 -22.87
CA PHE A 392 -13.09 -2.00 -22.76
C PHE A 392 -12.30 -2.10 -21.45
N ASP A 393 -12.66 -3.00 -20.52
CA ASP A 393 -11.94 -3.21 -19.26
C ASP A 393 -10.60 -3.93 -19.47
N LEU A 394 -9.64 -3.65 -18.59
CA LEU A 394 -8.36 -4.36 -18.51
C LEU A 394 -8.30 -5.19 -17.22
N ALA A 395 -7.92 -6.47 -17.32
CA ALA A 395 -7.94 -7.40 -16.18
C ALA A 395 -7.06 -6.95 -14.99
N TYR A 396 -6.06 -6.11 -15.27
CA TYR A 396 -5.10 -5.57 -14.32
C TYR A 396 -5.40 -4.12 -13.90
N GLU A 397 -6.56 -3.57 -14.26
CA GLU A 397 -7.06 -2.27 -13.79
C GLU A 397 -8.36 -2.44 -12.99
N MET A 398 -8.82 -1.33 -12.40
CA MET A 398 -10.19 -1.21 -11.89
C MET A 398 -11.19 -1.11 -13.07
N PRO A 399 -12.52 -1.18 -12.82
CA PRO A 399 -13.53 -0.88 -13.84
C PRO A 399 -13.26 0.45 -14.55
N ARG A 400 -13.23 0.44 -15.88
CA ARG A 400 -12.92 1.62 -16.68
C ARG A 400 -14.13 2.52 -16.84
N PHE A 401 -13.88 3.80 -17.06
CA PHE A 401 -14.92 4.75 -17.36
C PHE A 401 -15.22 4.72 -18.85
N GLU A 402 -16.50 4.61 -19.19
CA GLU A 402 -16.97 4.93 -20.52
C GLU A 402 -18.30 5.67 -20.49
N LYS A 403 -18.50 6.59 -21.44
CA LYS A 403 -19.70 7.45 -21.47
C LYS A 403 -21.00 6.65 -21.57
N LYS A 404 -20.95 5.48 -22.21
CA LYS A 404 -22.10 4.56 -22.36
C LYS A 404 -22.43 3.75 -21.09
N ALA A 405 -21.51 3.73 -20.12
CA ALA A 405 -21.66 3.01 -18.85
C ALA A 405 -21.02 3.82 -17.70
N PRO A 406 -21.51 5.04 -17.43
CA PRO A 406 -20.84 5.99 -16.51
C PRO A 406 -20.80 5.49 -15.06
N ASP A 407 -21.71 4.60 -14.66
CA ASP A 407 -21.75 4.03 -13.32
C ASP A 407 -20.77 2.87 -13.13
N HIS A 408 -20.22 2.31 -14.22
CA HIS A 408 -19.32 1.15 -14.17
C HIS A 408 -18.03 1.43 -13.39
N VAL A 409 -17.48 2.63 -13.54
CA VAL A 409 -16.28 3.08 -12.81
C VAL A 409 -16.52 3.16 -11.30
N ASN A 410 -17.77 3.26 -10.85
CA ASN A 410 -18.17 3.43 -9.46
C ASN A 410 -18.37 2.09 -8.71
N LEU A 411 -18.04 0.98 -9.37
CA LEU A 411 -18.15 -0.37 -8.80
C LEU A 411 -16.96 -0.66 -7.87
N TYR A 412 -16.97 -0.05 -6.69
CA TYR A 412 -16.04 -0.34 -5.60
C TYR A 412 -16.68 -0.09 -4.23
N ASP A 413 -16.03 -0.64 -3.21
CA ASP A 413 -16.36 -0.45 -1.81
C ASP A 413 -15.72 0.82 -1.25
N ASN A 414 -16.56 1.69 -0.69
CA ASN A 414 -16.15 2.92 -0.04
C ASN A 414 -15.78 2.74 1.43
N GLY A 415 -15.80 1.52 1.98
CA GLY A 415 -15.47 1.28 3.38
C GLY A 415 -16.71 1.17 4.29
N PRO A 416 -16.51 0.84 5.58
CA PRO A 416 -17.61 0.47 6.48
C PRO A 416 -18.57 1.62 6.80
N CYS A 417 -18.17 2.88 6.58
CA CYS A 417 -19.04 4.03 6.86
C CYS A 417 -19.96 4.39 5.68
N GLY A 418 -19.67 3.87 4.49
CA GLY A 418 -20.28 4.29 3.23
C GLY A 418 -19.90 5.72 2.82
N GLY A 419 -20.05 6.02 1.53
CA GLY A 419 -19.84 7.36 0.98
C GLY A 419 -18.39 7.86 1.14
N THR A 420 -18.22 9.13 1.49
CA THR A 420 -16.90 9.81 1.55
C THR A 420 -16.34 9.94 2.97
N LYS A 421 -16.99 9.34 3.98
CA LYS A 421 -16.57 9.46 5.38
C LYS A 421 -15.34 8.59 5.66
N SER A 422 -14.26 9.23 6.10
CA SER A 422 -13.01 8.55 6.49
C SER A 422 -13.09 7.82 7.83
N SER A 423 -14.11 8.06 8.65
CA SER A 423 -14.35 7.31 9.89
C SER A 423 -15.81 7.40 10.37
N CYS A 424 -16.21 6.46 11.21
CA CYS A 424 -17.52 6.41 11.88
C CYS A 424 -17.47 5.44 13.07
N ALA A 425 -18.53 5.43 13.89
CA ALA A 425 -18.60 4.52 15.04
C ALA A 425 -18.39 3.03 14.66
N LEU A 426 -18.85 2.62 13.48
CA LEU A 426 -18.66 1.26 12.99
C LEU A 426 -17.20 0.98 12.58
N SER A 427 -16.52 1.89 11.88
CA SER A 427 -15.13 1.70 11.51
C SER A 427 -14.21 1.64 12.74
N LEU A 428 -14.51 2.45 13.76
CA LEU A 428 -13.82 2.41 15.05
C LEU A 428 -14.06 1.08 15.76
N ALA A 429 -15.31 0.59 15.83
CA ALA A 429 -15.63 -0.69 16.45
C ALA A 429 -14.92 -1.87 15.76
N LEU A 430 -14.80 -1.84 14.43
CA LEU A 430 -14.11 -2.87 13.65
C LEU A 430 -12.60 -2.95 13.92
N GLN A 431 -12.02 -1.95 14.59
CA GLN A 431 -10.60 -1.88 14.94
C GLN A 431 -10.34 -1.93 16.46
N ASP A 432 -11.40 -2.03 17.28
CA ASP A 432 -11.35 -2.02 18.75
C ASP A 432 -11.04 -3.41 19.34
N TRP A 433 -10.11 -4.13 18.73
CA TRP A 433 -9.67 -5.46 19.16
C TRP A 433 -8.58 -5.35 20.24
N PRO A 434 -8.45 -6.36 21.13
CA PRO A 434 -7.34 -6.39 22.07
C PRO A 434 -6.01 -6.62 21.36
N ASP A 435 -4.92 -6.35 22.06
CA ASP A 435 -3.60 -6.82 21.62
C ASP A 435 -3.52 -8.35 21.72
N PHE A 436 -3.49 -9.00 20.57
CA PHE A 436 -3.45 -10.46 20.46
C PHE A 436 -2.14 -11.06 20.97
N GLU A 437 -1.02 -10.32 21.00
CA GLU A 437 0.26 -10.83 21.53
C GLU A 437 0.28 -10.94 23.05
N SER A 438 -0.64 -10.24 23.71
CA SER A 438 -0.84 -10.29 25.15
C SER A 438 -1.74 -11.46 25.61
N LEU A 439 -2.34 -12.19 24.67
CA LEU A 439 -3.27 -13.30 24.96
C LEU A 439 -2.53 -14.63 25.09
N SER A 440 -3.19 -15.64 25.66
CA SER A 440 -2.58 -16.96 25.90
C SER A 440 -2.29 -17.74 24.62
N VAL A 441 -3.13 -17.57 23.60
CA VAL A 441 -2.94 -18.14 22.27
C VAL A 441 -2.53 -17.00 21.34
N LYS A 442 -1.41 -17.17 20.64
CA LYS A 442 -0.86 -16.14 19.76
C LYS A 442 -1.27 -16.38 18.30
N PRO A 443 -1.51 -15.30 17.52
CA PRO A 443 -1.71 -15.43 16.09
C PRO A 443 -0.48 -16.00 15.36
N LEU A 444 -0.69 -16.46 14.12
CA LEU A 444 0.41 -16.94 13.29
C LEU A 444 1.13 -15.81 12.55
N ASN A 445 0.51 -14.64 12.39
CA ASN A 445 1.15 -13.47 11.79
C ASN A 445 1.93 -12.67 12.82
N HIS A 446 2.96 -11.97 12.36
CA HIS A 446 3.64 -10.98 13.20
C HIS A 446 2.71 -9.79 13.54
N GLU A 447 2.82 -9.26 14.77
CA GLU A 447 2.02 -8.14 15.29
C GLU A 447 2.14 -6.84 14.46
N SER A 448 3.28 -6.63 13.81
CA SER A 448 3.54 -5.45 12.97
C SER A 448 2.67 -5.37 11.70
N PHE A 449 1.95 -6.44 11.37
CA PHE A 449 0.89 -6.39 10.37
C PHE A 449 -0.43 -5.80 10.89
N GLY A 450 -0.55 -5.65 12.21
CA GLY A 450 -1.73 -5.15 12.88
C GLY A 450 -2.94 -6.09 12.76
N HIS A 451 -4.12 -5.48 12.84
CA HIS A 451 -5.37 -6.19 12.56
C HIS A 451 -5.55 -6.33 11.05
N GLY A 452 -5.63 -7.58 10.59
CA GLY A 452 -6.03 -7.92 9.23
C GLY A 452 -7.48 -7.52 8.93
N PRO A 453 -7.88 -7.60 7.66
CA PRO A 453 -9.19 -7.15 7.23
C PRO A 453 -10.29 -8.05 7.79
N ILE A 454 -11.26 -7.40 8.45
CA ILE A 454 -12.28 -8.05 9.29
C ILE A 454 -13.64 -8.17 8.60
N TYR A 455 -13.91 -7.42 7.54
CA TYR A 455 -15.21 -7.43 6.88
C TYR A 455 -15.17 -7.39 5.34
N ARG A 456 -16.29 -7.76 4.71
CA ARG A 456 -16.64 -7.55 3.31
C ARG A 456 -18.15 -7.34 3.18
N GLY A 457 -18.63 -6.55 2.23
CA GLY A 457 -20.07 -6.31 2.06
C GLY A 457 -20.54 -5.00 2.71
N ARG A 458 -21.84 -4.85 2.93
CA ARG A 458 -22.51 -3.59 3.32
C ARG A 458 -23.24 -3.84 4.61
N PHE A 459 -22.96 -3.03 5.63
CA PHE A 459 -23.69 -3.08 6.88
C PHE A 459 -25.09 -2.46 6.76
N ALA A 460 -25.20 -1.38 5.98
CA ALA A 460 -26.47 -0.74 5.72
C ALA A 460 -27.39 -1.67 4.95
N LYS A 461 -28.55 -2.00 5.54
CA LYS A 461 -29.59 -2.88 4.95
C LYS A 461 -29.12 -4.31 4.67
N ALA A 462 -28.05 -4.79 5.32
CA ALA A 462 -27.63 -6.18 5.20
C ALA A 462 -28.79 -7.10 5.61
N ARG A 463 -29.27 -7.97 4.72
CA ARG A 463 -30.30 -8.98 5.00
C ARG A 463 -29.72 -10.26 5.60
N LEU A 464 -28.40 -10.42 5.54
CA LEU A 464 -27.68 -11.58 6.01
C LEU A 464 -26.29 -11.16 6.49
N ILE A 465 -25.88 -11.66 7.66
CA ILE A 465 -24.50 -11.60 8.13
C ILE A 465 -23.89 -13.00 7.95
N VAL A 466 -22.72 -13.10 7.33
CA VAL A 466 -21.91 -14.31 7.37
C VAL A 466 -20.79 -14.10 8.39
N LEU A 467 -20.80 -14.87 9.47
CA LEU A 467 -19.68 -14.94 10.41
C LEU A 467 -18.76 -16.06 9.94
N ALA A 468 -17.52 -15.76 9.58
CA ALA A 468 -16.65 -16.70 8.88
C ALA A 468 -15.27 -16.85 9.51
N ASP A 469 -14.76 -18.07 9.50
CA ASP A 469 -13.36 -18.35 9.74
C ASP A 469 -12.51 -17.89 8.57
N GLN A 470 -11.21 -17.65 8.81
CA GLN A 470 -10.29 -17.37 7.72
C GLN A 470 -10.15 -18.59 6.81
N GLN A 471 -10.18 -18.37 5.49
CA GLN A 471 -10.07 -19.45 4.50
C GLN A 471 -8.87 -19.27 3.54
N SER A 472 -8.21 -18.11 3.54
CA SER A 472 -7.08 -17.79 2.66
C SER A 472 -6.27 -16.60 3.18
N GLN A 473 -5.08 -16.36 2.62
CA GLN A 473 -4.31 -15.12 2.83
C GLN A 473 -4.67 -13.99 1.86
N ASP A 474 -5.54 -14.20 0.87
CA ASP A 474 -5.93 -13.16 -0.12
C ASP A 474 -6.42 -11.87 0.56
N ASP A 475 -7.11 -12.01 1.67
CA ASP A 475 -7.65 -10.93 2.49
C ASP A 475 -6.57 -9.91 2.84
N PHE A 476 -5.37 -10.38 3.18
CA PHE A 476 -4.22 -9.54 3.53
C PHE A 476 -3.85 -8.52 2.44
N PHE A 477 -4.11 -8.86 1.17
CA PHE A 477 -3.79 -8.03 0.00
C PHE A 477 -5.01 -7.32 -0.61
N SER A 478 -6.21 -7.86 -0.43
CA SER A 478 -7.45 -7.26 -0.93
C SER A 478 -8.06 -6.23 0.03
N ALA A 479 -7.59 -6.20 1.28
CA ALA A 479 -8.13 -5.41 2.38
C ALA A 479 -9.58 -5.78 2.75
N ARG A 480 -10.07 -6.96 2.34
CA ARG A 480 -11.44 -7.42 2.58
C ARG A 480 -11.48 -8.89 2.97
N ALA A 481 -12.48 -9.25 3.77
CA ALA A 481 -12.65 -10.61 4.25
C ALA A 481 -13.07 -11.58 3.14
N LEU A 482 -12.54 -12.81 3.21
CA LEU A 482 -12.91 -13.97 2.40
C LEU A 482 -12.79 -13.72 0.90
N THR A 483 -11.65 -13.23 0.41
CA THR A 483 -11.47 -12.88 -1.01
C THR A 483 -10.77 -13.94 -1.86
N GLY A 484 -10.30 -15.03 -1.26
CA GLY A 484 -9.74 -16.19 -1.98
C GLY A 484 -10.81 -17.12 -2.57
N GLU A 485 -10.44 -18.38 -2.83
CA GLU A 485 -11.32 -19.36 -3.49
C GLU A 485 -12.61 -19.63 -2.71
N ALA A 486 -12.51 -19.86 -1.39
CA ALA A 486 -13.67 -20.09 -0.54
C ALA A 486 -14.64 -18.90 -0.56
N GLY A 487 -14.09 -17.70 -0.68
CA GLY A 487 -14.83 -16.46 -0.90
C GLY A 487 -15.68 -16.45 -2.16
N GLN A 488 -15.15 -17.00 -3.24
CA GLN A 488 -15.80 -17.07 -4.54
C GLN A 488 -16.89 -18.15 -4.58
N HIS A 489 -16.69 -19.25 -3.85
CA HIS A 489 -17.76 -20.22 -3.54
C HIS A 489 -18.88 -19.57 -2.73
N LEU A 490 -18.53 -18.83 -1.68
CA LEU A 490 -19.51 -18.10 -0.86
C LEU A 490 -20.25 -17.03 -1.69
N GLN A 491 -19.57 -16.34 -2.61
CA GLN A 491 -20.21 -15.39 -3.51
C GLN A 491 -21.26 -16.07 -4.39
N LYS A 492 -20.95 -17.26 -4.93
CA LYS A 492 -21.91 -18.06 -5.69
C LYS A 492 -23.08 -18.52 -4.81
N TRP A 493 -22.81 -18.90 -3.56
CA TRP A 493 -23.85 -19.29 -2.61
C TRP A 493 -24.79 -18.12 -2.27
N LEU A 494 -24.26 -16.91 -2.06
CA LEU A 494 -25.05 -15.70 -1.82
C LEU A 494 -25.98 -15.38 -3.01
N GLU A 495 -25.48 -15.52 -4.24
CA GLU A 495 -26.30 -15.43 -5.45
C GLU A 495 -27.45 -16.47 -5.44
N VAL A 496 -27.16 -17.71 -5.04
CA VAL A 496 -28.17 -18.77 -4.90
C VAL A 496 -29.22 -18.43 -3.84
N VAL A 497 -28.82 -17.86 -2.70
CA VAL A 497 -29.74 -17.39 -1.64
C VAL A 497 -30.61 -16.22 -2.11
N GLY A 498 -30.20 -15.51 -3.16
CA GLY A 498 -30.88 -14.32 -3.66
C GLY A 498 -30.45 -13.05 -2.92
N VAL A 499 -29.18 -12.97 -2.52
CA VAL A 499 -28.56 -11.79 -1.92
C VAL A 499 -27.33 -11.41 -2.74
N ASP A 500 -27.45 -10.33 -3.50
CA ASP A 500 -26.44 -9.83 -4.44
C ASP A 500 -25.50 -8.80 -3.81
N GLU A 501 -26.04 -7.86 -3.04
CA GLU A 501 -25.29 -6.77 -2.39
C GLU A 501 -25.69 -6.54 -0.92
N ASN A 502 -26.84 -7.08 -0.51
CA ASN A 502 -27.44 -6.87 0.80
C ASN A 502 -26.93 -7.88 1.83
N TYR A 503 -25.62 -8.06 1.94
CA TYR A 503 -24.99 -8.92 2.96
C TYR A 503 -23.77 -8.24 3.56
N VAL A 504 -23.34 -8.72 4.71
CA VAL A 504 -22.00 -8.44 5.25
C VAL A 504 -21.36 -9.74 5.72
N ILE A 505 -20.07 -9.88 5.47
CA ILE A 505 -19.23 -10.96 5.95
C ILE A 505 -18.34 -10.36 7.02
N LEU A 506 -18.24 -11.02 8.17
CA LEU A 506 -17.37 -10.67 9.28
C LEU A 506 -16.49 -11.86 9.60
N ARG A 507 -15.18 -11.66 9.74
CA ARG A 507 -14.29 -12.71 10.24
C ARG A 507 -14.49 -12.92 11.74
N THR A 508 -14.27 -14.14 12.21
CA THR A 508 -14.26 -14.47 13.64
C THR A 508 -13.12 -13.79 14.39
N LEU A 509 -11.99 -13.64 13.72
CA LEU A 509 -10.75 -13.03 14.19
C LEU A 509 -10.10 -12.16 13.09
N PRO A 510 -9.56 -10.97 13.43
CA PRO A 510 -8.88 -10.09 12.49
C PRO A 510 -7.37 -10.40 12.38
N VAL A 511 -6.95 -11.65 12.56
CA VAL A 511 -5.53 -12.05 12.57
C VAL A 511 -5.35 -13.33 11.77
N ASP A 512 -4.13 -13.70 11.40
CA ASP A 512 -3.90 -14.93 10.64
C ASP A 512 -4.00 -16.17 11.54
N THR A 513 -5.01 -16.99 11.28
CA THR A 513 -5.29 -18.25 11.95
C THR A 513 -5.22 -19.43 11.00
N LEU A 514 -4.88 -19.22 9.71
CA LEU A 514 -4.86 -20.32 8.75
C LEU A 514 -3.70 -21.26 9.07
N GLY A 515 -4.00 -22.52 9.39
CA GLY A 515 -3.03 -23.52 9.85
C GLY A 515 -2.85 -23.58 11.37
N MET A 516 -3.62 -22.81 12.15
CA MET A 516 -3.71 -22.95 13.61
C MET A 516 -4.58 -24.17 13.96
N ASP A 517 -4.33 -24.81 15.11
CA ASP A 517 -5.24 -25.84 15.63
C ASP A 517 -6.64 -25.24 15.88
N THR A 518 -7.68 -26.04 15.64
CA THR A 518 -9.05 -25.54 15.74
C THR A 518 -9.43 -25.19 17.19
N GLN A 519 -8.93 -25.91 18.19
CA GLN A 519 -9.18 -25.59 19.60
C GLN A 519 -8.46 -24.33 20.02
N ASP A 520 -7.21 -24.14 19.59
CA ASP A 520 -6.46 -22.89 19.83
C ASP A 520 -7.17 -21.69 19.20
N ALA A 521 -7.65 -21.82 17.96
CA ALA A 521 -8.41 -20.77 17.30
C ALA A 521 -9.75 -20.47 18.02
N LYS A 522 -10.45 -21.49 18.53
CA LYS A 522 -11.65 -21.33 19.37
C LYS A 522 -11.32 -20.63 20.68
N GLN A 523 -10.28 -21.05 21.38
CA GLN A 523 -9.84 -20.44 22.62
C GLN A 523 -9.55 -18.95 22.40
N LEU A 524 -8.76 -18.63 21.38
CA LEU A 524 -8.46 -17.24 21.01
C LEU A 524 -9.72 -16.42 20.70
N ALA A 525 -10.65 -17.00 19.94
CA ALA A 525 -11.89 -16.31 19.55
C ALA A 525 -12.89 -16.13 20.70
N LEU A 526 -12.81 -16.95 21.75
CA LEU A 526 -13.69 -16.91 22.92
C LEU A 526 -13.07 -16.17 24.12
N GLU A 527 -11.84 -15.68 24.01
CA GLU A 527 -11.23 -14.81 25.01
C GLU A 527 -12.14 -13.62 25.35
N LYS A 528 -12.25 -13.29 26.64
CA LYS A 528 -13.25 -12.33 27.15
C LYS A 528 -13.14 -10.95 26.47
N THR A 529 -11.91 -10.49 26.25
CA THR A 529 -11.63 -9.20 25.60
C THR A 529 -11.99 -9.23 24.11
N VAL A 530 -11.74 -10.35 23.43
CA VAL A 530 -12.08 -10.59 22.02
C VAL A 530 -13.60 -10.65 21.83
N VAL A 531 -14.32 -11.38 22.70
CA VAL A 531 -15.79 -11.43 22.71
C VAL A 531 -16.39 -10.05 22.94
N SER A 532 -15.83 -9.27 23.87
CA SER A 532 -16.26 -7.88 24.12
C SER A 532 -16.11 -6.99 22.89
N ALA A 533 -14.97 -7.04 22.21
CA ALA A 533 -14.73 -6.32 20.95
C ALA A 533 -15.74 -6.72 19.87
N ARG A 534 -15.97 -8.04 19.70
CA ARG A 534 -16.94 -8.57 18.74
C ARG A 534 -18.37 -8.10 19.02
N ASN A 535 -18.80 -8.10 20.28
CA ASN A 535 -20.14 -7.63 20.66
C ASN A 535 -20.34 -6.14 20.38
N LYS A 536 -19.27 -5.32 20.46
CA LYS A 536 -19.31 -3.93 20.01
C LYS A 536 -19.49 -3.83 18.50
N ILE A 537 -18.83 -4.67 17.71
CA ILE A 537 -18.99 -4.74 16.25
C ILE A 537 -20.42 -5.11 15.88
N PHE A 538 -21.00 -6.15 16.46
CA PHE A 538 -22.38 -6.55 16.19
C PHE A 538 -23.38 -5.48 16.62
N SER A 539 -23.14 -4.81 17.76
CA SER A 539 -23.94 -3.67 18.19
C SER A 539 -23.87 -2.50 17.20
N ALA A 540 -22.68 -2.20 16.66
CA ALA A 540 -22.48 -1.16 15.65
C ALA A 540 -23.13 -1.55 14.30
N ALA A 541 -23.01 -2.83 13.90
CA ALA A 541 -23.66 -3.37 12.70
C ALA A 541 -25.19 -3.27 12.79
N LYS A 542 -25.77 -3.63 13.94
CA LYS A 542 -27.21 -3.47 14.20
C LYS A 542 -27.64 -2.01 14.10
N LYS A 543 -26.88 -1.09 14.69
CA LYS A 543 -27.13 0.36 14.58
C LYS A 543 -26.99 0.88 13.14
N ALA A 544 -26.12 0.30 12.34
CA ALA A 544 -25.98 0.60 10.92
C ALA A 544 -27.11 0.02 10.05
N GLY A 545 -28.01 -0.80 10.62
CA GLY A 545 -29.18 -1.34 9.94
C GLY A 545 -28.97 -2.74 9.34
N ALA A 546 -27.95 -3.48 9.78
CA ALA A 546 -27.81 -4.88 9.43
C ALA A 546 -28.90 -5.72 10.14
N SER A 547 -29.46 -6.70 9.43
CA SER A 547 -30.24 -7.76 10.03
C SER A 547 -29.33 -8.64 10.89
N MET A 548 -29.85 -9.15 12.00
CA MET A 548 -29.11 -10.07 12.85
C MET A 548 -29.33 -11.54 12.46
N LYS A 549 -29.73 -11.82 11.21
CA LYS A 549 -29.78 -13.17 10.65
C LYS A 549 -28.36 -13.58 10.26
N VAL A 550 -27.82 -14.63 10.88
CA VAL A 550 -26.42 -15.03 10.78
C VAL A 550 -26.29 -16.40 10.13
N VAL A 551 -25.34 -16.53 9.22
CA VAL A 551 -24.83 -17.82 8.74
C VAL A 551 -23.40 -17.95 9.23
N THR A 552 -23.06 -19.10 9.80
CA THR A 552 -21.68 -19.37 10.23
C THR A 552 -20.95 -20.13 9.13
N LEU A 553 -19.68 -19.80 8.89
CA LEU A 553 -18.80 -20.50 7.96
C LEU A 553 -17.54 -20.96 8.70
N GLY A 554 -17.47 -22.25 9.00
CA GLY A 554 -16.36 -22.88 9.73
C GLY A 554 -16.63 -23.12 11.22
N PRO A 555 -15.85 -24.02 11.84
CA PRO A 555 -16.10 -24.51 13.19
C PRO A 555 -15.84 -23.48 14.30
N VAL A 556 -14.94 -22.52 14.09
CA VAL A 556 -14.71 -21.43 15.07
C VAL A 556 -15.88 -20.45 15.00
N ALA A 557 -16.37 -20.14 13.81
CA ALA A 557 -17.55 -19.29 13.61
C ALA A 557 -18.82 -19.87 14.23
N GLU A 558 -19.04 -21.18 14.10
CA GLU A 558 -20.15 -21.87 14.75
C GLU A 558 -20.09 -21.73 16.27
N GLU A 559 -18.91 -21.91 16.86
CA GLU A 559 -18.74 -21.79 18.31
C GLU A 559 -18.90 -20.34 18.79
N VAL A 560 -18.25 -19.40 18.09
CA VAL A 560 -18.31 -17.98 18.41
C VAL A 560 -19.75 -17.45 18.38
N ALA A 561 -20.58 -17.90 17.44
CA ALA A 561 -21.96 -17.44 17.33
C ALA A 561 -22.77 -17.67 18.62
N LYS A 562 -22.45 -18.71 19.41
CA LYS A 562 -23.11 -19.00 20.70
C LYS A 562 -22.85 -17.92 21.76
N SER A 563 -21.79 -17.13 21.60
CA SER A 563 -21.39 -16.06 22.52
C SER A 563 -21.94 -14.67 22.16
N ILE A 564 -22.59 -14.53 21.00
CA ILE A 564 -23.06 -13.25 20.49
C ILE A 564 -24.54 -13.08 20.85
N GLU A 565 -24.85 -12.02 21.59
CA GLU A 565 -26.23 -11.74 21.99
C GLU A 565 -27.06 -11.16 20.84
N GLY A 566 -28.32 -11.59 20.73
CA GLY A 566 -29.30 -10.98 19.85
C GLY A 566 -29.13 -11.29 18.36
N ILE A 567 -28.38 -12.35 18.02
CA ILE A 567 -28.31 -12.92 16.68
C ILE A 567 -29.24 -14.14 16.53
N ASP A 568 -29.62 -14.42 15.30
CA ASP A 568 -30.40 -15.60 14.90
C ASP A 568 -29.59 -16.39 13.87
N VAL A 569 -29.01 -17.51 14.27
CA VAL A 569 -28.21 -18.36 13.37
C VAL A 569 -29.15 -19.20 12.52
N VAL A 570 -29.18 -18.94 11.22
CA VAL A 570 -30.15 -19.54 10.29
C VAL A 570 -29.60 -20.74 9.54
N ALA A 571 -28.28 -20.83 9.39
CA ALA A 571 -27.58 -21.98 8.81
C ALA A 571 -26.11 -22.00 9.21
N HIS A 572 -25.49 -23.17 9.07
CA HIS A 572 -24.05 -23.39 9.20
C HIS A 572 -23.50 -23.94 7.87
N LEU A 573 -22.29 -23.50 7.53
CA LEU A 573 -21.53 -23.95 6.38
C LEU A 573 -20.15 -24.42 6.85
N ASP A 574 -19.73 -25.59 6.39
CA ASP A 574 -18.33 -25.99 6.43
C ASP A 574 -17.52 -25.27 5.34
N ALA A 575 -16.19 -25.31 5.45
CA ALA A 575 -15.30 -24.85 4.41
C ALA A 575 -15.66 -25.49 3.05
N PRO A 576 -15.69 -24.72 1.95
CA PRO A 576 -16.17 -25.23 0.67
C PRO A 576 -15.27 -26.35 0.15
N SER A 577 -15.90 -27.47 -0.18
CA SER A 577 -15.28 -28.62 -0.84
C SER A 577 -16.28 -29.31 -1.76
N SER A 578 -15.81 -30.17 -2.66
CA SER A 578 -16.70 -30.94 -3.55
C SER A 578 -17.71 -31.82 -2.81
N LYS A 579 -17.42 -32.21 -1.56
CA LYS A 579 -18.30 -33.02 -0.71
C LYS A 579 -19.38 -32.20 -0.02
N SER A 580 -19.20 -30.89 0.11
CA SER A 580 -20.10 -29.98 0.84
C SER A 580 -21.26 -29.41 0.02
N ALA A 581 -21.33 -29.69 -1.30
CA ALA A 581 -22.28 -29.03 -2.19
C ALA A 581 -23.76 -29.23 -1.80
N ALA A 582 -24.13 -30.44 -1.33
CA ALA A 582 -25.50 -30.72 -0.90
C ALA A 582 -25.86 -29.95 0.39
N ASP A 583 -24.94 -29.88 1.34
CA ASP A 583 -25.13 -29.17 2.61
C ASP A 583 -25.23 -27.66 2.38
N TRP A 584 -24.38 -27.12 1.49
CA TRP A 584 -24.45 -25.73 1.07
C TRP A 584 -25.78 -25.39 0.36
N ASP A 585 -26.29 -26.28 -0.49
CA ASP A 585 -27.61 -26.11 -1.13
C ASP A 585 -28.76 -26.13 -0.10
N ALA A 586 -28.70 -27.04 0.88
CA ALA A 586 -29.66 -27.08 1.98
C ALA A 586 -29.61 -25.80 2.83
N ALA A 587 -28.41 -25.35 3.20
CA ALA A 587 -28.19 -24.11 3.92
C ALA A 587 -28.70 -22.89 3.13
N ALA A 588 -28.54 -22.88 1.80
CA ALA A 588 -29.04 -21.79 0.95
C ALA A 588 -30.56 -21.65 1.05
N LYS A 589 -31.29 -22.78 1.04
CA LYS A 589 -32.75 -22.81 1.18
C LYS A 589 -33.20 -22.31 2.56
N LEU A 590 -32.49 -22.70 3.63
CA LEU A 590 -32.76 -22.23 4.99
C LEU A 590 -32.53 -20.72 5.11
N ALA A 591 -31.39 -20.23 4.63
CA ALA A 591 -31.05 -18.82 4.65
C ALA A 591 -32.07 -17.99 3.84
N ALA A 592 -32.39 -18.42 2.62
CA ALA A 592 -33.35 -17.73 1.75
C ALA A 592 -34.73 -17.62 2.40
N LYS A 593 -35.21 -18.72 3.00
CA LYS A 593 -36.46 -18.73 3.77
C LYS A 593 -36.41 -17.75 4.95
N ALA A 594 -35.32 -17.74 5.71
CA ALA A 594 -35.20 -16.92 6.91
C ALA A 594 -35.15 -15.41 6.61
N ILE A 595 -34.64 -15.02 5.44
CA ILE A 595 -34.58 -13.61 5.01
C ILE A 595 -35.72 -13.21 4.08
N GLY A 596 -36.62 -14.13 3.71
CA GLY A 596 -37.76 -13.87 2.82
C GLY A 596 -37.36 -13.65 1.36
N THR A 597 -36.36 -14.38 0.86
CA THR A 597 -36.02 -14.46 -0.57
C THR A 597 -36.44 -15.82 -1.15
N ARG A 598 -36.27 -15.97 -2.46
CA ARG A 598 -36.37 -17.27 -3.15
C ARG A 598 -34.99 -17.63 -3.68
N THR A 599 -34.64 -18.90 -3.58
CA THR A 599 -33.39 -19.36 -4.16
C THR A 599 -33.41 -19.20 -5.68
N SER A 600 -32.35 -18.66 -6.26
CA SER A 600 -32.24 -18.44 -7.72
C SER A 600 -31.89 -19.72 -8.51
N GLY A 601 -31.52 -20.80 -7.81
CA GLY A 601 -31.17 -22.09 -8.40
C GLY A 601 -30.66 -23.08 -7.35
N LYS A 602 -29.93 -24.11 -7.81
CA LYS A 602 -29.24 -25.08 -6.97
C LYS A 602 -27.78 -24.69 -6.81
N TYR A 603 -27.22 -24.78 -5.61
CA TYR A 603 -25.77 -24.71 -5.42
C TYR A 603 -25.12 -26.07 -5.76
N ASP A 604 -24.16 -26.08 -6.68
CA ASP A 604 -23.51 -27.31 -7.15
C ASP A 604 -22.05 -27.48 -6.71
N GLY A 605 -21.49 -26.46 -6.05
CA GLY A 605 -20.11 -26.45 -5.58
C GLY A 605 -19.04 -26.43 -6.68
N LYS A 606 -19.41 -26.28 -7.96
CA LYS A 606 -18.46 -26.34 -9.08
C LYS A 606 -18.11 -24.95 -9.60
N LYS A 607 -19.11 -24.08 -9.73
CA LYS A 607 -18.92 -22.74 -10.31
C LYS A 607 -18.42 -21.77 -9.25
N LEU A 608 -17.26 -21.15 -9.47
CA LEU A 608 -16.85 -19.99 -8.71
C LEU A 608 -17.56 -18.75 -9.25
N LEU A 609 -17.87 -17.80 -8.38
CA LEU A 609 -18.26 -16.45 -8.77
C LEU A 609 -17.21 -15.48 -8.24
N ALA A 610 -16.62 -14.68 -9.12
CA ALA A 610 -15.68 -13.66 -8.71
C ALA A 610 -16.31 -12.74 -7.66
N ILE A 611 -15.50 -12.28 -6.70
CA ILE A 611 -15.96 -11.32 -5.69
C ILE A 611 -16.53 -10.09 -6.39
N ALA A 612 -17.71 -9.64 -5.97
CA ALA A 612 -18.35 -8.48 -6.57
C ALA A 612 -17.42 -7.26 -6.52
N ARG A 613 -17.36 -6.45 -7.57
CA ARG A 613 -16.47 -5.28 -7.58
C ARG A 613 -16.82 -4.26 -6.50
N LEU A 614 -18.12 -4.09 -6.23
CA LEU A 614 -18.61 -3.28 -5.12
C LEU A 614 -18.14 -3.78 -3.73
N ASP A 615 -17.62 -5.00 -3.60
CA ASP A 615 -17.06 -5.56 -2.36
C ASP A 615 -15.57 -5.26 -2.15
N LEU A 616 -14.86 -4.78 -3.17
CA LEU A 616 -13.43 -4.53 -3.09
C LEU A 616 -13.13 -3.02 -3.10
N PRO A 617 -12.08 -2.57 -2.39
CA PRO A 617 -11.70 -1.18 -2.39
C PRO A 617 -11.49 -0.59 -3.78
N ALA A 618 -11.64 0.72 -3.88
CA ALA A 618 -11.22 1.47 -5.05
C ALA A 618 -9.78 1.09 -5.43
N HIS A 619 -9.54 0.97 -6.75
CA HIS A 619 -8.26 0.62 -7.38
C HIS A 619 -7.85 -0.84 -7.32
N THR A 620 -8.66 -1.72 -6.72
CA THR A 620 -8.41 -3.16 -6.85
C THR A 620 -8.57 -3.61 -8.29
N ARG A 621 -7.70 -4.52 -8.72
CA ARG A 621 -7.67 -5.04 -10.09
C ARG A 621 -8.78 -6.04 -10.31
N TRP A 622 -9.31 -6.15 -11.54
CA TRP A 622 -10.32 -7.15 -11.88
C TRP A 622 -9.93 -8.58 -11.47
N TRP A 623 -8.66 -8.94 -11.62
CA TRP A 623 -8.20 -10.27 -11.24
C TRP A 623 -8.18 -10.53 -9.73
N MET A 624 -8.13 -9.49 -8.87
CA MET A 624 -8.18 -9.66 -7.42
C MET A 624 -9.59 -10.12 -7.00
N GLY A 625 -9.67 -11.19 -6.22
CA GLY A 625 -10.94 -11.84 -5.90
C GLY A 625 -11.50 -12.71 -7.03
N SER A 626 -10.65 -13.22 -7.92
CA SER A 626 -11.02 -14.12 -8.99
C SER A 626 -10.02 -15.27 -9.13
N THR A 627 -10.42 -16.34 -9.79
CA THR A 627 -9.57 -17.47 -10.20
C THR A 627 -8.87 -18.22 -9.07
N GLY A 628 -9.57 -18.38 -7.95
CA GLY A 628 -9.08 -19.08 -6.76
C GLY A 628 -8.25 -18.20 -5.81
N THR A 629 -7.49 -18.84 -4.92
CA THR A 629 -6.62 -18.21 -3.90
C THR A 629 -5.33 -17.72 -4.54
N ARG A 630 -4.98 -16.43 -4.37
CA ARG A 630 -3.81 -15.77 -5.01
C ARG A 630 -2.71 -15.38 -4.03
N ALA A 631 -2.94 -15.50 -2.73
CA ALA A 631 -1.94 -15.19 -1.73
C ALA A 631 -1.65 -16.37 -0.79
N VAL A 632 -0.43 -16.39 -0.29
CA VAL A 632 0.09 -17.43 0.61
C VAL A 632 0.98 -16.81 1.68
N ARG A 633 1.07 -17.48 2.82
CA ARG A 633 2.07 -17.19 3.85
C ARG A 633 3.35 -17.98 3.55
N GLY A 634 4.49 -17.41 3.88
CA GLY A 634 5.78 -18.10 3.76
C GLY A 634 5.92 -19.25 4.74
N SER A 635 6.81 -20.20 4.42
CA SER A 635 7.22 -21.29 5.31
C SER A 635 8.75 -21.38 5.37
N GLY A 636 9.28 -21.83 6.52
CA GLY A 636 10.69 -22.18 6.71
C GLY A 636 10.79 -23.66 7.01
N GLY A 637 11.19 -24.48 6.02
CA GLY A 637 11.10 -25.93 6.14
C GLY A 637 9.65 -26.40 6.31
N ARG A 638 9.33 -27.08 7.41
CA ARG A 638 7.97 -27.54 7.75
C ARG A 638 7.17 -26.54 8.59
N GLU A 639 7.80 -25.46 9.05
CA GLU A 639 7.17 -24.49 9.95
C GLU A 639 6.59 -23.31 9.18
N VAL A 640 5.46 -22.81 9.66
CA VAL A 640 4.82 -21.60 9.13
C VAL A 640 5.64 -20.37 9.49
N ASN A 641 5.83 -19.45 8.54
CA ASN A 641 6.56 -18.22 8.78
C ASN A 641 5.63 -17.00 8.75
N GLY A 642 5.25 -16.56 9.94
CA GLY A 642 4.39 -15.41 10.18
C GLY A 642 4.92 -14.06 9.71
N ASN A 643 6.16 -13.99 9.25
CA ASN A 643 6.84 -12.75 8.87
C ASN A 643 6.72 -12.44 7.38
N TYR A 644 6.24 -13.35 6.55
CA TYR A 644 6.24 -13.16 5.10
C TYR A 644 4.94 -13.62 4.44
N TYR A 645 4.40 -12.76 3.57
CA TYR A 645 3.21 -13.04 2.77
C TYR A 645 3.50 -12.71 1.32
N LYS A 646 2.93 -13.47 0.39
CA LYS A 646 3.16 -13.26 -1.04
C LYS A 646 1.87 -13.35 -1.82
N VAL A 647 1.67 -12.44 -2.76
CA VAL A 647 0.56 -12.44 -3.70
C VAL A 647 1.08 -12.64 -5.13
N PHE A 648 0.32 -13.38 -5.92
CA PHE A 648 0.63 -13.66 -7.32
C PHE A 648 -0.49 -13.15 -8.23
N ALA A 649 -0.10 -12.45 -9.31
CA ALA A 649 -1.00 -12.22 -10.43
C ALA A 649 -1.29 -13.57 -11.14
N PRO A 650 -2.53 -13.85 -11.57
CA PRO A 650 -2.86 -15.11 -12.25
C PRO A 650 -2.08 -15.27 -13.56
N LYS A 651 -1.77 -16.52 -13.93
CA LYS A 651 -1.04 -16.79 -15.19
C LYS A 651 -1.82 -16.34 -16.42
N TRP A 652 -3.15 -16.47 -16.41
CA TRP A 652 -3.98 -15.98 -17.52
C TRP A 652 -3.86 -14.45 -17.68
N VAL A 653 -3.66 -13.70 -16.59
CA VAL A 653 -3.43 -12.24 -16.65
C VAL A 653 -2.04 -11.96 -17.17
N THR A 654 -1.00 -12.60 -16.62
CA THR A 654 0.39 -12.26 -16.95
C THR A 654 0.79 -12.62 -18.37
N ARG A 655 -0.01 -13.44 -19.06
CA ARG A 655 0.14 -13.83 -20.46
C ARG A 655 -0.68 -12.98 -21.44
N LEU A 656 -1.45 -11.99 -20.96
CA LEU A 656 -2.22 -11.11 -21.84
C LEU A 656 -1.27 -10.33 -22.74
N ASN A 657 -1.64 -10.18 -24.01
CA ASN A 657 -1.04 -9.19 -24.91
C ASN A 657 -1.56 -7.78 -24.58
N PRO A 658 -0.86 -6.70 -24.95
CA PRO A 658 -1.43 -5.37 -24.86
C PRO A 658 -2.70 -5.33 -25.72
N VAL A 659 -3.80 -4.80 -25.16
CA VAL A 659 -5.00 -4.55 -25.97
C VAL A 659 -4.62 -3.54 -27.07
N ALA A 660 -4.74 -3.94 -28.33
CA ALA A 660 -4.29 -3.14 -29.45
C ALA A 660 -4.97 -1.77 -29.48
N LEU A 661 -4.21 -0.75 -29.89
CA LEU A 661 -4.76 0.56 -30.20
C LEU A 661 -5.65 0.45 -31.44
N THR A 662 -6.71 1.24 -31.50
CA THR A 662 -7.47 1.41 -32.74
C THR A 662 -6.62 2.18 -33.76
N ARG A 663 -6.86 1.98 -35.06
CA ARG A 663 -6.16 2.75 -36.12
C ARG A 663 -6.25 4.27 -35.92
N GLY A 664 -7.38 4.75 -35.37
CA GLY A 664 -7.56 6.16 -35.06
C GLY A 664 -6.63 6.63 -33.94
N GLN A 665 -6.46 5.82 -32.89
CA GLN A 665 -5.53 6.11 -31.79
C GLN A 665 -4.07 6.05 -32.25
N GLU A 666 -3.71 5.07 -33.08
CA GLU A 666 -2.37 4.97 -33.67
C GLU A 666 -2.05 6.22 -34.51
N ALA A 667 -2.97 6.60 -35.41
CA ALA A 667 -2.82 7.78 -36.25
C ALA A 667 -2.69 9.07 -35.41
N GLU A 668 -3.50 9.22 -34.37
CA GLU A 668 -3.42 10.36 -33.47
C GLU A 668 -2.07 10.43 -32.75
N ILE A 669 -1.55 9.30 -32.27
CA ILE A 669 -0.23 9.23 -31.62
C ILE A 669 0.87 9.57 -32.63
N ASP A 670 0.81 9.03 -33.84
CA ASP A 670 1.78 9.28 -34.91
C ASP A 670 1.80 10.75 -35.32
N ASP A 671 0.64 11.40 -35.41
CA ASP A 671 0.51 12.82 -35.71
C ASP A 671 1.10 13.68 -34.59
N ARG A 672 0.83 13.34 -33.32
CA ARG A 672 1.45 14.02 -32.17
C ARG A 672 2.96 13.83 -32.14
N MET A 673 3.47 12.64 -32.46
CA MET A 673 4.91 12.36 -32.57
C MET A 673 5.55 13.12 -33.73
N ALA A 674 4.88 13.23 -34.88
CA ALA A 674 5.35 14.03 -36.01
C ALA A 674 5.46 15.50 -35.63
N ALA A 675 4.44 16.05 -34.96
CA ALA A 675 4.44 17.43 -34.47
C ALA A 675 5.44 17.69 -33.32
N ALA A 676 6.00 16.63 -32.74
CA ALA A 676 7.07 16.67 -31.75
C ALA A 676 8.47 16.43 -32.36
N ASP A 677 8.57 16.33 -33.70
CA ASP A 677 9.79 15.99 -34.44
C ASP A 677 10.41 14.62 -34.06
N LEU A 678 9.57 13.67 -33.62
CA LEU A 678 9.98 12.33 -33.19
C LEU A 678 9.75 11.25 -34.24
N LYS A 679 8.99 11.54 -35.30
CA LYS A 679 8.72 10.61 -36.39
C LYS A 679 9.99 10.36 -37.22
N GLY A 680 10.34 9.09 -37.45
CA GLY A 680 11.55 8.70 -38.18
C GLY A 680 12.85 8.73 -37.37
N ARG A 681 12.86 9.27 -36.15
CA ARG A 681 13.96 9.01 -35.21
C ARG A 681 13.85 7.53 -34.82
N ALA A 682 14.87 6.73 -35.16
CA ALA A 682 14.99 5.40 -34.58
C ALA A 682 14.85 5.54 -33.06
N ALA A 683 14.21 4.57 -32.39
CA ALA A 683 14.52 4.38 -30.98
C ALA A 683 16.03 4.16 -30.98
N GLY A 684 16.79 5.18 -30.61
CA GLY A 684 18.20 5.30 -31.00
C GLY A 684 18.96 4.04 -30.61
N ASP A 685 20.08 3.81 -31.29
CA ASP A 685 21.11 2.83 -30.93
C ASP A 685 21.61 3.10 -29.51
N ALA A 686 20.77 2.82 -28.51
CA ALA A 686 21.24 2.39 -27.23
C ALA A 686 22.02 1.12 -27.55
N LYS A 687 23.34 1.18 -27.37
CA LYS A 687 24.10 -0.05 -27.12
C LYS A 687 23.21 -0.88 -26.19
N PRO A 688 22.99 -2.18 -26.45
CA PRO A 688 22.55 -3.02 -25.37
C PRO A 688 23.58 -2.77 -24.27
N THR A 689 23.24 -1.98 -23.27
CA THR A 689 23.78 -2.23 -21.95
C THR A 689 23.56 -3.72 -21.80
N GLU A 690 24.64 -4.47 -21.63
CA GLU A 690 24.61 -5.83 -21.14
C GLU A 690 23.87 -5.80 -19.80
N PHE A 691 22.54 -5.71 -19.90
CA PHE A 691 21.65 -6.19 -18.91
C PHE A 691 21.88 -7.67 -19.00
N ILE A 692 22.54 -8.20 -17.97
CA ILE A 692 22.49 -9.62 -17.66
C ILE A 692 21.00 -9.94 -17.49
N HIS A 693 20.37 -10.29 -18.61
CA HIS A 693 19.25 -11.19 -18.64
C HIS A 693 19.80 -12.49 -18.04
N LYS A 694 19.71 -12.63 -16.71
CA LYS A 694 19.39 -13.95 -16.18
C LYS A 694 17.91 -14.19 -16.50
N ASP A 695 17.65 -14.38 -17.79
CA ASP A 695 16.55 -15.22 -18.22
C ASP A 695 16.94 -16.60 -17.67
N TYR A 696 16.35 -16.98 -16.53
CA TYR A 696 16.42 -18.35 -16.05
C TYR A 696 15.62 -19.19 -17.03
N ASN A 697 16.26 -19.59 -18.13
CA ASN A 697 15.86 -20.76 -18.87
C ASN A 697 16.29 -21.95 -18.02
N TYR A 698 15.32 -22.54 -17.32
CA TYR A 698 15.48 -23.82 -16.66
C TYR A 698 15.80 -24.86 -17.76
N ASP A 699 16.81 -25.70 -17.51
CA ASP A 699 17.30 -26.79 -18.36
C ASP A 699 18.45 -26.42 -19.32
N ASP A 700 19.62 -26.02 -18.80
CA ASP A 700 20.90 -26.58 -19.29
C ASP A 700 22.11 -26.21 -18.42
N VAL A 701 23.18 -27.00 -18.55
CA VAL A 701 24.55 -26.84 -18.02
C VAL A 701 24.88 -27.57 -16.70
N ARG A 702 25.30 -28.83 -16.89
CA ARG A 702 26.24 -29.57 -16.03
C ARG A 702 27.67 -29.00 -16.14
N SER A 703 28.37 -29.11 -15.01
CA SER A 703 29.83 -29.23 -14.81
C SER A 703 30.78 -28.23 -15.49
N ASP A 704 31.50 -27.44 -14.68
CA ASP A 704 32.97 -27.51 -14.66
C ASP A 704 33.57 -26.83 -13.42
N GLY A 705 34.65 -27.44 -12.90
CA GLY A 705 35.19 -27.17 -11.57
C GLY A 705 36.22 -26.04 -11.48
N PHE A 706 36.22 -25.33 -10.34
CA PHE A 706 37.30 -24.47 -9.89
C PHE A 706 37.60 -24.66 -8.40
N LYS A 707 38.89 -24.82 -8.05
CA LYS A 707 39.41 -25.07 -6.69
C LYS A 707 39.44 -23.77 -5.86
N ARG A 708 38.93 -23.81 -4.62
CA ARG A 708 38.95 -22.71 -3.63
C ARG A 708 40.16 -22.82 -2.67
N ASN A 709 40.78 -21.68 -2.34
CA ASN A 709 41.54 -21.48 -1.10
C ASN A 709 40.60 -20.81 -0.08
N ALA A 710 40.36 -21.44 1.07
CA ALA A 710 39.37 -20.99 2.05
C ALA A 710 40.03 -20.28 3.26
N ARG A 711 39.49 -19.12 3.64
CA ARG A 711 39.41 -18.65 5.04
C ARG A 711 37.92 -18.59 5.41
N THR A 712 37.55 -18.95 6.63
CA THR A 712 36.16 -19.08 7.09
C THR A 712 35.70 -17.82 7.84
N GLU A 713 34.39 -17.54 7.85
CA GLU A 713 33.76 -16.34 8.42
C GLU A 713 33.99 -16.11 9.93
N ASP A 714 34.61 -17.05 10.66
CA ASP A 714 34.82 -16.96 12.11
C ASP A 714 35.89 -15.93 12.54
N ASP A 715 36.76 -15.50 11.63
CA ASP A 715 37.96 -14.69 11.96
C ASP A 715 37.72 -13.18 12.08
N TRP A 716 36.55 -12.66 11.67
CA TRP A 716 36.31 -11.20 11.57
C TRP A 716 35.06 -10.75 12.32
N GLU A 717 35.03 -9.47 12.71
CA GLU A 717 33.84 -8.79 13.24
C GLU A 717 33.58 -7.49 12.48
N TYR A 718 32.32 -7.05 12.51
CA TYR A 718 31.87 -5.84 11.83
C TYR A 718 31.70 -4.71 12.84
N VAL A 719 32.41 -3.60 12.62
CA VAL A 719 32.31 -2.40 13.47
C VAL A 719 31.83 -1.19 12.65
N VAL A 720 31.05 -0.32 13.27
CA VAL A 720 30.68 0.98 12.68
C VAL A 720 31.91 1.86 12.66
N ASP A 721 32.22 2.46 11.51
CA ASP A 721 33.40 3.32 11.43
C ASP A 721 33.30 4.49 12.44
N PRO A 722 34.43 4.96 13.01
CA PRO A 722 34.43 5.96 14.07
C PRO A 722 33.76 7.29 13.70
N GLU A 723 33.76 7.68 12.42
CA GLU A 723 33.19 8.94 11.94
C GLU A 723 31.66 8.84 11.83
N THR A 724 31.15 7.70 11.31
CA THR A 724 29.71 7.42 11.35
C THR A 724 29.20 7.28 12.78
N ARG A 725 29.95 6.62 13.67
CA ARG A 725 29.60 6.48 15.10
C ARG A 725 29.50 7.85 15.78
N LYS A 726 30.40 8.78 15.46
CA LYS A 726 30.36 10.16 15.97
C LYS A 726 29.10 10.91 15.51
N LEU A 727 28.73 10.79 14.23
CA LEU A 727 27.53 11.46 13.68
C LEU A 727 26.22 10.89 14.24
N LEU A 728 26.16 9.58 14.48
CA LEU A 728 25.00 8.94 15.12
C LEU A 728 24.81 9.44 16.56
N ASN A 729 25.90 9.57 17.32
CA ASN A 729 25.90 10.09 18.68
C ASN A 729 25.53 11.59 18.72
N GLU A 730 26.04 12.41 17.80
CA GLU A 730 25.67 13.82 17.65
C GLU A 730 24.18 14.01 17.24
N GLY A 731 23.61 12.98 16.60
CA GLY A 731 22.17 12.88 16.28
C GLY A 731 21.27 12.48 17.45
N GLY A 732 21.83 12.18 18.63
CA GLY A 732 21.08 11.76 19.82
C GLY A 732 20.63 10.31 19.82
N ILE A 733 21.32 9.43 19.07
CA ILE A 733 21.06 7.98 19.05
C ILE A 733 21.87 7.34 20.18
N SER A 734 21.24 6.53 21.03
CA SER A 734 21.93 5.89 22.16
C SER A 734 22.79 4.70 21.71
N GLU A 735 23.77 4.31 22.51
CA GLU A 735 24.68 3.19 22.20
C GLU A 735 23.91 1.87 21.98
N GLY A 736 22.84 1.64 22.75
CA GLY A 736 21.93 0.51 22.55
C GLY A 736 21.10 0.59 21.25
N ASP A 737 20.83 1.80 20.74
CA ASP A 737 20.16 2.00 19.45
C ASP A 737 21.12 1.76 18.26
N VAL A 738 22.41 2.06 18.44
CA VAL A 738 23.46 1.76 17.46
C VAL A 738 23.67 0.25 17.35
N ASP A 739 23.76 -0.46 18.46
CA ASP A 739 23.87 -1.93 18.45
C ASP A 739 22.60 -2.61 17.92
N ALA A 740 21.43 -2.04 18.20
CA ALA A 740 20.18 -2.48 17.58
C ALA A 740 20.14 -2.19 16.06
N LEU A 741 20.73 -1.08 15.59
CA LEU A 741 20.90 -0.77 14.16
C LEU A 741 21.88 -1.74 13.48
N ILE A 742 22.97 -2.15 14.15
CA ILE A 742 23.96 -3.12 13.64
C ILE A 742 23.33 -4.51 13.52
N LEU A 743 22.57 -4.96 14.53
CA LEU A 743 21.89 -6.25 14.53
C LEU A 743 20.68 -6.30 13.58
N ARG A 744 19.94 -5.19 13.42
CA ARG A 744 18.80 -5.06 12.50
C ARG A 744 19.20 -4.72 11.05
N GLY A 745 20.45 -4.29 10.83
CA GLY A 745 20.93 -3.68 9.59
C GLY A 745 21.60 -4.59 8.56
N ARG A 746 21.67 -5.92 8.78
CA ARG A 746 22.36 -6.83 7.84
C ARG A 746 21.78 -6.88 6.41
N ALA A 747 20.61 -6.30 6.14
CA ALA A 747 20.00 -6.28 4.80
C ALA A 747 20.05 -4.93 4.07
N ASP A 748 20.29 -3.81 4.76
CA ASP A 748 20.44 -2.48 4.13
C ASP A 748 21.84 -1.86 4.34
N ALA A 749 22.71 -2.48 5.16
CA ALA A 749 23.98 -1.91 5.57
C ALA A 749 25.19 -2.86 5.38
N GLY A 750 25.29 -3.54 4.24
CA GLY A 750 26.61 -4.02 3.77
C GLY A 750 27.63 -2.89 3.54
N GLN A 751 27.32 -1.65 3.92
CA GLN A 751 27.90 -0.41 3.41
C GLN A 751 28.16 0.65 4.51
N ILE A 752 28.04 0.28 5.80
CA ILE A 752 28.37 1.11 6.98
C ILE A 752 29.37 0.40 7.92
N LEU A 753 29.57 -0.90 7.73
CA LEU A 753 30.36 -1.72 8.61
C LEU A 753 31.71 -2.05 7.96
N GLN A 754 32.80 -1.80 8.69
CA GLN A 754 34.14 -2.22 8.29
C GLN A 754 34.43 -3.59 8.91
N ALA A 755 34.80 -4.57 8.08
CA ALA A 755 35.30 -5.85 8.58
C ALA A 755 36.69 -5.64 9.18
N VAL A 756 36.83 -5.96 10.46
CA VAL A 756 38.09 -5.93 11.19
C VAL A 756 38.45 -7.32 11.68
N ASP A 757 39.73 -7.65 11.60
CA ASP A 757 40.26 -8.88 12.16
C ASP A 757 40.15 -8.85 13.69
N LYS A 758 39.51 -9.85 14.29
CA LYS A 758 39.24 -9.89 15.74
C LYS A 758 40.52 -9.91 16.59
N THR A 759 41.62 -10.39 16.03
CA THR A 759 42.90 -10.54 16.71
C THR A 759 43.72 -9.26 16.68
N THR A 760 43.65 -8.52 15.57
CA THR A 760 44.52 -7.36 15.32
C THR A 760 43.78 -6.02 15.40
N GLY A 761 42.44 -6.02 15.33
CA GLY A 761 41.61 -4.82 15.30
C GLY A 761 41.79 -3.97 14.04
N LYS A 762 42.49 -4.49 13.02
CA LYS A 762 42.78 -3.76 11.77
C LYS A 762 41.78 -4.13 10.67
N PRO A 763 41.51 -3.20 9.73
CA PRO A 763 40.70 -3.49 8.55
C PRO A 763 41.28 -4.66 7.75
N VAL A 764 40.42 -5.56 7.27
CA VAL A 764 40.83 -6.62 6.34
C VAL A 764 41.00 -6.01 4.94
N GLU A 765 42.21 -6.02 4.38
CA GLU A 765 42.47 -5.52 3.02
C GLU A 765 42.36 -6.65 1.97
N GLY A 766 41.39 -6.54 1.07
CA GLY A 766 41.15 -7.45 -0.07
C GLY A 766 39.68 -7.47 -0.52
N GLU A 767 39.41 -7.73 -1.80
CA GLU A 767 38.04 -7.98 -2.29
C GLU A 767 37.44 -9.19 -1.54
N VAL A 768 36.38 -8.94 -0.78
CA VAL A 768 35.51 -10.01 -0.29
C VAL A 768 34.79 -10.58 -1.50
N ILE A 769 35.26 -11.74 -1.98
CA ILE A 769 34.56 -12.50 -3.01
C ILE A 769 33.24 -12.96 -2.40
N GLU A 770 32.13 -12.40 -2.87
CA GLU A 770 30.79 -12.91 -2.58
C GLU A 770 30.74 -14.38 -2.99
N SER A 771 30.46 -15.26 -2.03
CA SER A 771 30.24 -16.67 -2.34
C SER A 771 28.90 -16.82 -3.07
N ASP A 772 28.96 -17.11 -4.37
CA ASP A 772 27.82 -17.62 -5.12
C ASP A 772 27.29 -18.88 -4.42
N GLY A 773 26.02 -18.85 -4.04
CA GLY A 773 25.30 -19.96 -3.43
C GLY A 773 25.25 -21.15 -4.38
N GLY A 774 26.13 -22.12 -4.17
CA GLY A 774 26.09 -23.42 -4.83
C GLY A 774 25.00 -24.29 -4.21
N GLU A 775 24.11 -24.82 -5.05
CA GLU A 775 23.20 -25.91 -4.70
C GLU A 775 24.00 -27.16 -4.31
N GLN A 776 23.68 -27.76 -3.16
CA GLN A 776 24.06 -29.13 -2.84
C GLN A 776 23.00 -30.06 -3.43
N GLY A 777 23.44 -30.94 -4.34
CA GLY A 777 22.59 -31.92 -5.00
C GLY A 777 21.99 -32.96 -4.03
N GLU A 778 20.79 -33.40 -4.37
CA GLU A 778 20.12 -34.56 -3.75
C GLU A 778 20.89 -35.86 -4.05
N PRO A 779 20.89 -36.85 -3.14
CA PRO A 779 21.40 -38.19 -3.44
C PRO A 779 20.38 -39.02 -4.21
N ASP A 780 20.82 -39.63 -5.30
CA ASP A 780 20.05 -40.62 -6.07
C ASP A 780 19.63 -41.81 -5.18
N VAL A 781 18.34 -42.11 -5.22
CA VAL A 781 17.75 -43.37 -4.74
C VAL A 781 17.92 -44.41 -5.85
N ILE A 782 18.75 -45.42 -5.61
CA ILE A 782 18.82 -46.65 -6.42
C ILE A 782 17.91 -47.69 -5.76
N GLU A 783 16.92 -48.17 -6.51
CA GLU A 783 16.28 -49.48 -6.29
C GLU A 783 16.08 -50.14 -7.66
N PRO A 784 16.15 -51.48 -7.74
CA PRO A 784 17.27 -52.38 -7.48
C PRO A 784 18.17 -52.61 -8.72
#